data_AF-A0A1I2QZZ6-F1
#
_entry.id   AF-A0A1I2QZZ6-F1
#
_cell.length_a   1.000
_cell.length_b   1.000
_cell.length_c   1.000
_cell.angle_alpha   90.00
_cell.angle_beta   90.00
_cell.angle_gamma   90.00
#
_symmetry.space_group_name_H-M   'P 1'
#
loop_
_entity.id
_entity.type
_entity.pdbx_description
1 polymer ?
#
loop_
_entity_poly.entity_id
_entity_poly.type
_entity_poly.pdbx_seq_one_letter_code
_entity_poly.pdbx_strand_id
1 'polypeptide(L)'
;MKPKQLFFLMILPLFLGMSLKLELEESFFRIKPYLQLYGEGNIQITWFSDQNAESQLVVKNAEGAVVWESAVDGENVPEIYYTSQEKAQSISDLPQGSWLFSDQTFRYRVALPDLPAGKNYSYEVTLGSEKFSADFKTKPDQDWESFRFIALSDSETEPAGRDRHRPWGPGNPLLRPFGLTVPDLWKEKFGFTSQSGIEVPHYMLTETQGYSENLKVIKSRNPDFIVMPGDLTQGGGYQPAWDEFFRHNAGELDEILTRFPILPALGNWENYGGISGGYQYNERGEFAPKVGRTRFHTYFETPEEDPLKKHRQSYYRVDYGPVTILTLDSSNGTPDQSADDFSEEEKISGKELTELGTDTQENFTAAEYQSNGGTDLSGFAQGSDQYIWLEANLKEASESGQLIFVQYHHIAYSSGEHGVPLNHELNIGQSGVPMRILNQLLEEYGVIAVLSGHDELFERSVVDENGDGKSILYYDVGVAGDGIFGVKRDYRSSPFPKVDYNSFKAWTADENSEEIWNTAGTNPVITDGGKHYGHLEINVTKVKDGDKTFARIDFTPVYIFPVMNDSYELQSVERRVYNDEFSVMVELEVQESTIEPLFKSAIRVELDENGRAETSLQDYLENEVQEEWEVVYSRSEIYTCTDLSGTENELKITDSKGNTWTKVVLVEVVDTIPPDFEATNANLPFDKTIGKVTLSPDDFYIRTEYIYENCLNTYPVSIDLSKTEITCADLNPDGSYDPITVDITLTDHSGNSTTKTRTVDLNVFESKKVSLTALNELYEGGEVELKLGEELDYDVLSWYRYDQLIEGEKGNSLIVKEIGLYVAEIQLSNGCQVKSEVLNLEQSEFDFPELKAEFLLELGENGKADLGPESIFKTWPLENSNWTVSLSQSLFDCTDLGEKQLEVTIQDENSNTWTRNFDLVIADKLAPKLVVKNLEVELDVSIGKVELTKELLIQEFSDNCGQVAFGISQTEVTCEDIGKEVEIRVVAEDFSGNRTEKIAVVTVKRFESDPIQIQGESIICEGESARLEVSSEKPFEVVQWRRNGQKIEGQTGKVLETGEPGVYQALIRYEGACLTETNDFEVEFAKFPEGEIVQDGSKLVAPEGAKSYQWYRNGELMEGETSQLLELNKMGSYEVELENEAGCKKRLSAIEVTISGLLSKLDVIELILYPNPASHRIQVKLPVDFGVEIVQFEVFSMDGKRVTESIFSRKVNDNELELEVEKLSSGVYLVWVMDVEGRSYLGRFSKVE
;
A
#
# COMPACT_ATOMS: atom_id res chain seq x y z
N MET A 1 -0.05 61.38 48.03
CA MET A 1 -1.45 61.87 47.96
C MET A 1 -2.00 61.59 46.57
N LYS A 2 -2.97 60.67 46.43
CA LYS A 2 -3.97 60.73 45.34
C LYS A 2 -5.08 61.69 45.81
N PRO A 3 -5.83 62.44 44.96
CA PRO A 3 -6.65 61.87 43.87
C PRO A 3 -7.03 62.78 42.66
N LYS A 4 -7.83 62.19 41.74
CA LYS A 4 -8.88 62.75 40.84
C LYS A 4 -8.63 62.92 39.33
N GLN A 5 -9.35 62.06 38.59
CA GLN A 5 -10.29 62.29 37.46
C GLN A 5 -10.05 63.47 36.50
N LEU A 6 -10.09 63.18 35.19
CA LEU A 6 -10.75 64.05 34.21
C LEU A 6 -11.39 63.25 33.06
N PHE A 7 -12.63 63.64 32.76
CA PHE A 7 -13.49 63.27 31.64
C PHE A 7 -12.86 63.62 30.27
N PHE A 8 -13.15 62.85 29.21
CA PHE A 8 -13.15 63.38 27.84
C PHE A 8 -14.34 62.85 27.04
N LEU A 9 -15.05 63.80 26.41
CA LEU A 9 -16.25 63.64 25.60
C LEU A 9 -15.87 63.53 24.12
N MET A 10 -16.66 62.74 23.38
CA MET A 10 -16.65 62.50 21.93
C MET A 10 -16.40 63.74 21.05
N ILE A 11 -15.56 63.55 20.02
CA ILE A 11 -15.76 64.11 18.68
C ILE A 11 -15.41 63.02 17.65
N LEU A 12 -16.41 62.61 16.88
CA LEU A 12 -16.30 61.74 15.70
C LEU A 12 -15.82 62.57 14.51
N PRO A 13 -14.91 62.04 13.67
CA PRO A 13 -15.04 62.24 12.24
C PRO A 13 -15.08 60.90 11.50
N LEU A 14 -15.96 60.87 10.49
CA LEU A 14 -16.03 59.87 9.42
C LEU A 14 -14.63 59.53 8.91
N PHE A 15 -14.19 58.29 9.09
CA PHE A 15 -13.18 57.67 8.23
C PHE A 15 -13.92 56.80 7.21
N LEU A 16 -13.89 57.26 5.96
CA LEU A 16 -14.19 56.45 4.78
C LEU A 16 -13.29 55.23 4.80
N GLY A 17 -13.89 54.05 4.60
CA GLY A 17 -13.21 52.78 4.56
C GLY A 17 -12.11 52.75 3.50
N MET A 18 -10.89 52.54 3.96
CA MET A 18 -9.88 51.81 3.21
C MET A 18 -9.52 50.63 4.10
N SER A 19 -10.25 49.53 3.90
CA SER A 19 -9.80 48.20 4.33
C SER A 19 -8.48 47.96 3.61
N LEU A 20 -7.36 48.23 4.27
CA LEU A 20 -6.13 47.52 3.94
C LEU A 20 -6.43 46.05 4.28
N LYS A 21 -6.88 45.29 3.27
CA LYS A 21 -6.56 43.87 3.22
C LYS A 21 -5.04 43.83 3.28
N LEU A 22 -4.48 43.35 4.39
CA LEU A 22 -3.19 42.67 4.27
C LEU A 22 -3.47 41.52 3.31
N GLU A 23 -3.00 41.63 2.07
CA GLU A 23 -2.73 40.44 1.27
C GLU A 23 -1.69 39.66 2.08
N LEU A 24 -2.09 38.49 2.60
CA LEU A 24 -1.14 37.48 3.03
C LEU A 24 -0.32 37.15 1.79
N GLU A 25 0.97 37.48 1.78
CA GLU A 25 1.90 36.93 0.78
C GLU A 25 1.78 35.41 0.86
N GLU A 26 1.40 34.76 -0.25
CA GLU A 26 1.43 33.31 -0.34
C GLU A 26 2.88 32.84 -0.17
N SER A 27 3.12 32.01 0.85
CA SER A 27 4.41 31.36 1.12
C SER A 27 4.78 30.46 -0.06
N PHE A 28 6.06 30.43 -0.42
CA PHE A 28 6.59 29.44 -1.36
C PHE A 28 6.69 28.06 -0.73
N PHE A 29 6.86 27.97 0.59
CA PHE A 29 6.85 26.69 1.31
C PHE A 29 5.42 26.22 1.58
N ARG A 30 5.07 25.04 1.06
CA ARG A 30 3.95 24.22 1.56
C ARG A 30 4.36 23.54 2.86
N ILE A 31 5.56 22.95 2.85
CA ILE A 31 6.21 22.33 4.02
C ILE A 31 7.60 22.95 4.14
N LYS A 32 7.92 23.52 5.31
CA LYS A 32 9.24 24.08 5.57
C LYS A 32 10.29 22.97 5.62
N PRO A 33 11.58 23.27 5.40
CA PRO A 33 12.66 22.28 5.49
C PRO A 33 12.63 21.51 6.80
N TYR A 34 12.49 20.18 6.73
CA TYR A 34 12.59 19.29 7.87
C TYR A 34 13.75 18.31 7.70
N LEU A 35 14.26 17.86 8.84
CA LEU A 35 15.43 17.00 8.97
C LEU A 35 15.01 15.55 9.22
N GLN A 36 15.73 14.61 8.62
CA GLN A 36 15.57 13.18 8.84
C GLN A 36 16.94 12.52 9.00
N LEU A 37 17.06 11.56 9.94
CA LEU A 37 18.27 10.76 10.10
C LEU A 37 18.20 9.47 9.26
N TYR A 38 19.36 9.00 8.80
CA TYR A 38 19.52 7.70 8.14
C TYR A 38 20.96 7.16 8.30
N GLY A 39 21.14 5.85 8.07
CA GLY A 39 22.43 5.16 8.17
C GLY A 39 23.17 5.45 9.48
N GLU A 40 24.44 5.82 9.37
CA GLU A 40 25.24 6.23 10.52
C GLU A 40 24.92 7.66 10.99
N GLY A 41 23.65 7.99 11.24
CA GLY A 41 23.26 9.30 11.75
C GLY A 41 23.51 10.47 10.77
N ASN A 42 23.48 10.16 9.47
CA ASN A 42 23.51 11.14 8.39
C ASN A 42 22.20 11.91 8.33
N ILE A 43 22.24 13.13 7.79
CA ILE A 43 21.09 14.04 7.80
C ILE A 43 20.63 14.34 6.37
N GLN A 44 19.34 14.14 6.13
CA GLN A 44 18.62 14.57 4.94
C GLN A 44 17.74 15.78 5.28
N ILE A 45 17.69 16.77 4.38
CA ILE A 45 16.79 17.92 4.46
C ILE A 45 15.78 17.84 3.32
N THR A 46 14.49 17.90 3.62
CA THR A 46 13.40 17.88 2.62
C THR A 46 12.43 19.04 2.83
N TRP A 47 11.96 19.67 1.76
CA TRP A 47 10.90 20.70 1.77
C TRP A 47 9.99 20.56 0.54
N PHE A 48 8.82 21.19 0.61
CA PHE A 48 7.80 21.10 -0.44
C PHE A 48 7.22 22.47 -0.82
N SER A 49 6.81 22.59 -2.07
CA SER A 49 6.16 23.78 -2.63
C SER A 49 4.96 23.42 -3.49
N ASP A 50 3.99 24.32 -3.58
CA ASP A 50 2.84 24.18 -4.49
C ASP A 50 3.16 24.59 -5.94
N GLN A 51 4.36 25.10 -6.19
CA GLN A 51 4.83 25.53 -7.51
C GLN A 51 6.31 25.23 -7.70
N ASN A 52 6.73 24.93 -8.93
CA ASN A 52 8.14 24.72 -9.21
C ASN A 52 8.88 26.07 -9.19
N ALA A 53 9.79 26.24 -8.23
CA ALA A 53 10.64 27.40 -8.09
C ALA A 53 12.13 27.01 -7.99
N GLU A 54 13.02 27.94 -8.35
CA GLU A 54 14.46 27.78 -8.11
C GLU A 54 14.72 27.65 -6.61
N SER A 55 15.53 26.65 -6.22
CA SER A 55 15.86 26.42 -4.82
C SER A 55 17.37 26.27 -4.61
N GLN A 56 17.87 26.76 -3.48
CA GLN A 56 19.27 26.62 -3.05
C GLN A 56 19.32 26.31 -1.56
N LEU A 57 20.20 25.37 -1.16
CA LEU A 57 20.51 25.08 0.22
C LEU A 57 21.96 25.47 0.52
N VAL A 58 22.18 26.16 1.63
CA VAL A 58 23.50 26.56 2.13
C VAL A 58 23.65 26.09 3.57
N VAL A 59 24.72 25.35 3.87
CA VAL A 59 25.07 24.89 5.23
C VAL A 59 26.28 25.66 5.73
N LYS A 60 26.20 26.17 6.96
CA LYS A 60 27.22 26.98 7.62
C LYS A 60 27.62 26.35 8.95
N ASN A 61 28.90 26.41 9.28
CA ASN A 61 29.39 26.00 10.60
C ASN A 61 29.02 27.02 11.69
N ALA A 62 29.37 26.72 12.94
CA ALA A 62 29.09 27.58 14.10
C ALA A 62 29.71 28.99 14.00
N GLU A 63 30.81 29.17 13.23
CA GLU A 63 31.43 30.47 12.97
C GLU A 63 30.71 31.27 11.85
N GLY A 64 29.70 30.68 11.20
CA GLY A 64 28.96 31.27 10.09
C GLY A 64 29.62 31.13 8.72
N ALA A 65 30.69 30.34 8.61
CA ALA A 65 31.35 30.05 7.34
C ALA A 65 30.56 29.00 6.56
N VAL A 66 30.33 29.24 5.26
CA VAL A 66 29.69 28.26 4.36
C VAL A 66 30.64 27.06 4.21
N VAL A 67 30.15 25.87 4.60
CA VAL A 67 30.88 24.60 4.47
C VAL A 67 30.37 23.75 3.33
N TRP A 68 29.13 23.96 2.92
CA TRP A 68 28.50 23.25 1.80
C TRP A 68 27.35 24.07 1.21
N GLU A 69 27.17 24.02 -0.09
CA GLU A 69 26.03 24.63 -0.78
C GLU A 69 25.66 23.83 -2.03
N SER A 70 24.38 23.82 -2.39
CA SER A 70 23.90 23.21 -3.64
C SER A 70 22.65 23.91 -4.13
N ALA A 71 22.53 24.06 -5.46
CA ALA A 71 21.23 24.26 -6.09
C ALA A 71 20.41 22.95 -5.99
N VAL A 72 19.09 23.07 -5.87
CA VAL A 72 18.19 21.94 -5.67
C VAL A 72 17.00 22.10 -6.59
N ASP A 73 16.79 21.13 -7.47
CA ASP A 73 15.69 21.14 -8.43
C ASP A 73 14.43 20.55 -7.79
N GLY A 74 13.27 21.11 -8.15
CA GLY A 74 11.98 20.63 -7.70
C GLY A 74 11.50 19.43 -8.52
N GLU A 75 11.19 18.34 -7.84
CA GLU A 75 10.59 17.13 -8.43
C GLU A 75 9.06 17.19 -8.26
N ASN A 76 8.31 17.00 -9.34
CA ASN A 76 6.85 16.91 -9.25
C ASN A 76 6.42 15.62 -8.54
N VAL A 77 5.51 15.72 -7.56
CA VAL A 77 5.04 14.60 -6.74
C VAL A 77 3.55 14.36 -6.97
N PRO A 78 3.17 13.52 -7.96
CA PRO A 78 1.76 13.28 -8.31
C PRO A 78 0.99 12.47 -7.26
N GLU A 79 1.66 11.85 -6.29
CA GLU A 79 1.07 11.08 -5.18
C GLU A 79 0.37 11.99 -4.14
N ILE A 80 0.75 13.26 -4.11
CA ILE A 80 0.16 14.28 -3.23
C ILE A 80 -0.93 15.01 -4.01
N TYR A 81 -2.18 14.61 -3.76
CA TYR A 81 -3.37 15.16 -4.39
C TYR A 81 -4.56 15.05 -3.43
N TYR A 82 -5.61 15.84 -3.68
CA TYR A 82 -6.85 15.77 -2.90
C TYR A 82 -7.98 15.05 -3.65
N THR A 83 -8.70 14.17 -2.96
CA THR A 83 -9.92 13.54 -3.48
C THR A 83 -11.09 14.54 -3.47
N SER A 84 -12.15 14.24 -4.23
CA SER A 84 -13.38 15.03 -4.27
C SER A 84 -14.09 15.02 -2.92
N GLN A 85 -14.00 13.90 -2.17
CA GLN A 85 -14.50 13.82 -0.80
C GLN A 85 -13.74 14.76 0.15
N GLU A 86 -12.41 14.81 0.04
CA GLU A 86 -11.57 15.73 0.82
C GLU A 86 -11.86 17.20 0.49
N LYS A 87 -12.00 17.53 -0.79
CA LYS A 87 -12.35 18.90 -1.25
C LYS A 87 -13.74 19.34 -0.79
N ALA A 88 -14.68 18.40 -0.70
CA ALA A 88 -16.06 18.65 -0.27
C ALA A 88 -16.25 18.55 1.25
N GLN A 89 -15.25 18.08 2.00
CA GLN A 89 -15.32 17.94 3.45
C GLN A 89 -15.68 19.29 4.09
N SER A 90 -16.60 19.27 5.04
CA SER A 90 -16.96 20.43 5.83
C SER A 90 -16.65 20.14 7.29
N ILE A 91 -15.92 21.05 7.94
CA ILE A 91 -15.46 20.90 9.32
C ILE A 91 -16.05 22.06 10.13
N SER A 92 -16.60 21.76 11.31
CA SER A 92 -17.21 22.77 12.17
C SER A 92 -16.22 23.88 12.47
N ASP A 93 -16.72 25.12 12.49
CA ASP A 93 -15.97 26.32 12.89
C ASP A 93 -14.71 26.63 12.06
N LEU A 94 -14.47 25.91 10.96
CA LEU A 94 -13.42 26.19 9.98
C LEU A 94 -14.02 26.70 8.65
N PRO A 95 -13.44 27.76 8.04
CA PRO A 95 -13.82 28.17 6.70
C PRO A 95 -13.56 27.05 5.69
N GLN A 96 -14.51 26.80 4.79
CA GLN A 96 -14.42 25.75 3.77
C GLN A 96 -13.10 25.83 2.99
N GLY A 97 -12.37 24.72 2.94
CA GLY A 97 -11.12 24.59 2.19
C GLY A 97 -9.91 25.31 2.83
N SER A 98 -10.03 25.86 4.04
CA SER A 98 -8.92 26.55 4.72
C SER A 98 -7.75 25.64 5.14
N TRP A 99 -7.87 24.33 4.94
CA TRP A 99 -6.85 23.31 5.20
C TRP A 99 -6.35 22.63 3.91
N LEU A 100 -6.75 23.14 2.74
CA LEU A 100 -6.36 22.60 1.44
C LEU A 100 -5.33 23.52 0.78
N PHE A 101 -4.29 22.90 0.23
CA PHE A 101 -3.30 23.53 -0.65
C PHE A 101 -3.65 23.33 -2.13
N SER A 102 -2.76 23.76 -3.03
CA SER A 102 -2.85 23.46 -4.45
C SER A 102 -2.81 21.94 -4.72
N ASP A 103 -3.39 21.51 -5.85
CA ASP A 103 -3.30 20.13 -6.34
C ASP A 103 -1.91 19.78 -6.90
N GLN A 104 -1.03 20.76 -7.12
CA GLN A 104 0.34 20.53 -7.56
C GLN A 104 1.30 20.57 -6.37
N THR A 105 2.27 19.66 -6.36
CA THR A 105 3.28 19.57 -5.30
C THR A 105 4.65 19.29 -5.90
N PHE A 106 5.65 20.05 -5.47
CA PHE A 106 7.05 19.88 -5.83
C PHE A 106 7.86 19.60 -4.57
N ARG A 107 8.63 18.52 -4.58
CA ARG A 107 9.56 18.11 -3.52
C ARG A 107 10.97 18.55 -3.86
N TYR A 108 11.68 19.01 -2.84
CA TYR A 108 13.10 19.31 -2.88
C TYR A 108 13.77 18.55 -1.74
N ARG A 109 14.85 17.83 -2.05
CA ARG A 109 15.48 16.91 -1.10
C ARG A 109 16.98 16.93 -1.29
N VAL A 110 17.70 16.95 -0.17
CA VAL A 110 19.17 16.90 -0.14
C VAL A 110 19.65 15.98 0.96
N ALA A 111 20.47 15.00 0.60
CA ALA A 111 21.33 14.29 1.52
C ALA A 111 22.60 15.13 1.79
N LEU A 112 22.84 15.52 3.04
CA LEU A 112 24.01 16.31 3.38
C LEU A 112 25.29 15.47 3.21
N PRO A 113 26.44 16.08 2.88
CA PRO A 113 27.73 15.39 2.91
C PRO A 113 28.05 14.93 4.34
N ASP A 114 29.05 14.05 4.49
CA ASP A 114 29.56 13.69 5.81
C ASP A 114 30.10 14.94 6.52
N LEU A 115 29.43 15.32 7.61
CA LEU A 115 29.74 16.49 8.41
C LEU A 115 30.42 16.02 9.71
N PRO A 116 31.49 16.70 10.17
CA PRO A 116 32.13 16.39 11.43
C PRO A 116 31.15 16.18 12.60
N ALA A 117 31.32 15.05 13.29
CA ALA A 117 30.53 14.67 14.44
C ALA A 117 30.68 15.65 15.62
N GLY A 118 29.63 15.75 16.44
CA GLY A 118 29.59 16.55 17.66
C GLY A 118 29.57 18.06 17.43
N LYS A 119 29.18 18.53 16.24
CA LYS A 119 29.19 19.96 15.87
C LYS A 119 27.78 20.51 15.65
N ASN A 120 27.63 21.81 15.91
CA ASN A 120 26.43 22.57 15.56
C ASN A 120 26.61 23.22 14.19
N TYR A 121 25.58 23.15 13.37
CA TYR A 121 25.49 23.77 12.06
C TYR A 121 24.21 24.57 11.93
N SER A 122 24.22 25.52 11.00
CA SER A 122 23.02 26.20 10.53
C SER A 122 22.82 25.92 9.06
N TYR A 123 21.59 25.93 8.59
CA TYR A 123 21.29 25.88 7.17
C TYR A 123 20.33 26.98 6.77
N GLU A 124 20.41 27.39 5.50
CA GLU A 124 19.55 28.37 4.87
C GLU A 124 19.04 27.78 3.55
N VAL A 125 17.71 27.65 3.42
CA VAL A 125 17.05 27.30 2.16
C VAL A 125 16.49 28.57 1.55
N THR A 126 16.86 28.85 0.30
CA THR A 126 16.18 29.85 -0.53
C THR A 126 15.29 29.11 -1.51
N LEU A 127 14.00 29.48 -1.60
CA LEU A 127 13.02 28.91 -2.52
C LEU A 127 12.26 30.07 -3.18
N GLY A 128 12.49 30.29 -4.48
CA GLY A 128 11.99 31.48 -5.17
C GLY A 128 12.50 32.75 -4.51
N SER A 129 11.59 33.60 -4.03
CA SER A 129 11.95 34.82 -3.28
C SER A 129 12.01 34.63 -1.76
N GLU A 130 11.62 33.46 -1.24
CA GLU A 130 11.55 33.20 0.19
C GLU A 130 12.83 32.56 0.72
N LYS A 131 13.15 32.83 1.99
CA LYS A 131 14.28 32.24 2.70
C LYS A 131 13.83 31.68 4.04
N PHE A 132 14.28 30.46 4.33
CA PHE A 132 14.13 29.81 5.63
C PHE A 132 15.50 29.49 6.21
N SER A 133 15.68 29.54 7.52
CA SER A 133 16.93 29.14 8.18
C SER A 133 16.67 28.51 9.54
N ALA A 134 17.44 27.47 9.85
CA ALA A 134 17.40 26.80 11.15
C ALA A 134 18.77 26.21 11.50
N ASP A 135 18.90 25.77 12.76
CA ASP A 135 20.12 25.16 13.30
C ASP A 135 19.87 23.67 13.61
N PHE A 136 20.89 22.84 13.44
CA PHE A 136 20.89 21.43 13.78
C PHE A 136 22.24 20.99 14.35
N LYS A 137 22.27 19.78 14.91
CA LYS A 137 23.47 19.18 15.51
C LYS A 137 23.73 17.80 14.89
N THR A 138 24.98 17.54 14.54
CA THR A 138 25.40 16.23 14.02
C THR A 138 25.52 15.20 15.14
N LYS A 139 25.54 13.91 14.76
CA LYS A 139 25.75 12.78 15.68
C LYS A 139 26.92 13.01 16.64
N PRO A 140 26.86 12.56 17.90
CA PRO A 140 27.98 12.68 18.84
C PRO A 140 29.25 12.02 18.30
N ASP A 141 30.40 12.57 18.66
CA ASP A 141 31.70 11.92 18.43
C ASP A 141 31.99 10.83 19.50
N GLN A 142 33.13 10.15 19.41
CA GLN A 142 33.52 9.11 20.37
C GLN A 142 33.67 9.66 21.82
N ASP A 143 33.98 10.94 21.96
CA ASP A 143 34.17 11.65 23.23
C ASP A 143 32.87 12.23 23.81
N TRP A 144 31.70 11.76 23.35
CA TRP A 144 30.41 12.21 23.83
C TRP A 144 30.27 12.11 25.37
N GLU A 145 29.61 13.12 25.95
CA GLU A 145 29.31 13.20 27.39
C GLU A 145 27.82 12.93 27.66
N SER A 146 26.94 13.57 26.88
CA SER A 146 25.50 13.37 26.97
C SER A 146 24.78 13.81 25.71
N PHE A 147 23.67 13.18 25.41
CA PHE A 147 22.70 13.59 24.39
C PHE A 147 21.29 13.16 24.82
N ARG A 148 20.28 13.72 24.17
CA ARG A 148 18.86 13.50 24.48
C ARG A 148 18.12 13.16 23.20
N PHE A 149 17.20 12.21 23.27
CA PHE A 149 16.17 12.07 22.27
C PHE A 149 14.80 11.95 22.92
N ILE A 150 13.76 12.20 22.14
CA ILE A 150 12.38 12.18 22.63
C ILE A 150 11.61 11.17 21.80
N ALA A 151 10.79 10.37 22.48
CA ALA A 151 9.86 9.43 21.87
C ALA A 151 8.42 9.89 22.12
N LEU A 152 7.60 9.91 21.07
CA LEU A 152 6.19 10.23 21.11
C LEU A 152 5.47 9.55 19.94
N SER A 153 4.26 9.08 20.14
CA SER A 153 3.46 8.38 19.11
C SER A 153 2.01 8.87 19.15
N ASP A 154 1.23 8.52 18.13
CA ASP A 154 -0.22 8.76 18.10
C ASP A 154 -0.51 10.26 18.14
N SER A 155 0.16 10.98 17.23
CA SER A 155 -0.18 12.38 16.99
C SER A 155 -1.44 12.51 16.14
N GLU A 156 -1.71 11.50 15.30
CA GLU A 156 -2.86 11.33 14.40
C GLU A 156 -3.47 12.65 13.91
N THR A 157 -2.63 13.53 13.40
CA THR A 157 -3.10 14.89 13.12
C THR A 157 -4.09 14.89 11.97
N GLU A 158 -5.19 15.63 12.11
CA GLU A 158 -6.10 15.95 11.03
C GLU A 158 -6.77 17.32 11.21
N PRO A 159 -7.30 17.94 10.13
CA PRO A 159 -7.95 19.24 10.24
C PRO A 159 -9.14 19.27 11.21
N ALA A 160 -9.83 18.15 11.42
CA ALA A 160 -10.93 18.07 12.38
C ALA A 160 -10.46 18.13 13.84
N GLY A 161 -9.19 17.79 14.11
CA GLY A 161 -8.59 17.87 15.45
C GLY A 161 -8.40 19.29 15.98
N ARG A 162 -8.59 20.30 15.13
CA ARG A 162 -8.55 21.72 15.52
C ARG A 162 -9.67 22.10 16.50
N ASP A 163 -10.83 21.44 16.40
CA ASP A 163 -12.02 21.68 17.22
C ASP A 163 -12.44 20.45 18.05
N ARG A 164 -11.84 19.28 17.82
CA ARG A 164 -12.21 18.04 18.50
C ARG A 164 -11.55 17.93 19.87
N HIS A 165 -12.38 17.62 20.87
CA HIS A 165 -11.94 17.21 22.21
C HIS A 165 -12.12 15.69 22.35
N ARG A 166 -11.07 14.96 22.74
CA ARG A 166 -11.09 13.49 22.82
C ARG A 166 -11.70 12.98 24.14
N PRO A 167 -12.40 11.84 24.16
CA PRO A 167 -12.87 11.23 25.40
C PRO A 167 -11.73 10.99 26.39
N TRP A 168 -11.88 11.49 27.62
CA TRP A 168 -10.88 11.36 28.66
C TRP A 168 -11.20 10.17 29.57
N GLY A 169 -10.56 9.04 29.25
CA GLY A 169 -10.77 7.75 29.88
C GLY A 169 -10.69 7.79 31.41
N PRO A 170 -11.43 6.92 32.12
CA PRO A 170 -11.45 6.92 33.58
C PRO A 170 -10.18 6.28 34.16
N GLY A 171 -9.43 7.06 34.94
CA GLY A 171 -8.27 6.62 35.72
C GLY A 171 -8.58 6.39 37.20
N ASN A 172 -7.63 6.70 38.07
CA ASN A 172 -7.76 6.65 39.53
C ASN A 172 -7.97 8.08 40.10
N PRO A 173 -9.06 8.37 40.84
CA PRO A 173 -10.15 7.48 41.21
C PRO A 173 -11.09 7.19 40.03
N LEU A 174 -11.60 5.95 39.98
CA LEU A 174 -12.52 5.47 38.95
C LEU A 174 -13.79 6.33 38.82
N LEU A 175 -14.26 6.89 39.93
CA LEU A 175 -15.34 7.87 39.95
C LEU A 175 -14.76 9.24 40.32
N ARG A 176 -14.81 10.16 39.36
CA ARG A 176 -14.48 11.58 39.57
C ARG A 176 -15.48 12.23 40.55
N PRO A 177 -15.17 13.40 41.13
CA PRO A 177 -16.02 14.02 42.16
C PRO A 177 -17.48 14.31 41.75
N PHE A 178 -17.77 14.36 40.45
CA PHE A 178 -19.12 14.53 39.89
C PHE A 178 -19.87 13.20 39.61
N GLY A 179 -19.28 12.05 39.91
CA GLY A 179 -19.93 10.74 39.80
C GLY A 179 -20.05 10.23 38.35
N LEU A 180 -21.20 9.67 38.01
CA LEU A 180 -21.47 9.03 36.70
C LEU A 180 -21.93 10.02 35.62
N THR A 181 -22.18 11.27 35.98
CA THR A 181 -22.70 12.31 35.08
C THR A 181 -21.75 13.50 35.07
N VAL A 182 -21.41 13.97 33.88
CA VAL A 182 -20.53 15.11 33.64
C VAL A 182 -21.29 16.42 33.95
N PRO A 183 -20.69 17.42 34.63
CA PRO A 183 -21.35 18.69 34.91
C PRO A 183 -21.77 19.45 33.64
N ASP A 184 -22.91 20.15 33.68
CA ASP A 184 -23.47 20.86 32.51
C ASP A 184 -22.48 21.85 31.88
N LEU A 185 -21.73 22.60 32.69
CA LEU A 185 -20.73 23.54 32.18
C LEU A 185 -19.57 22.84 31.46
N TRP A 186 -19.19 21.62 31.90
CA TRP A 186 -18.17 20.84 31.21
C TRP A 186 -18.70 20.35 29.86
N LYS A 187 -19.94 19.86 29.83
CA LYS A 187 -20.61 19.42 28.58
C LYS A 187 -20.69 20.55 27.57
N GLU A 188 -21.04 21.75 28.03
CA GLU A 188 -21.11 22.94 27.17
C GLU A 188 -19.76 23.32 26.59
N LYS A 189 -18.67 23.21 27.38
CA LYS A 189 -17.34 23.67 26.96
C LYS A 189 -16.52 22.66 26.19
N PHE A 190 -16.57 21.39 26.58
CA PHE A 190 -15.66 20.36 26.07
C PHE A 190 -16.41 19.17 25.49
N GLY A 191 -17.65 18.92 25.93
CA GLY A 191 -18.43 17.75 25.51
C GLY A 191 -18.24 16.52 26.40
N PHE A 192 -18.88 15.42 25.99
CA PHE A 192 -18.84 14.12 26.65
C PHE A 192 -19.24 12.99 25.69
N THR A 193 -18.83 11.77 26.01
CA THR A 193 -19.26 10.53 25.34
C THR A 193 -20.07 9.67 26.32
N SER A 194 -21.21 9.13 25.88
CA SER A 194 -22.02 8.19 26.69
C SER A 194 -21.60 6.75 26.39
N GLN A 195 -21.11 6.02 27.39
CA GLN A 195 -20.70 4.62 27.27
C GLN A 195 -21.33 3.77 28.37
N SER A 196 -22.18 2.80 27.99
CA SER A 196 -22.90 1.90 28.91
C SER A 196 -23.62 2.63 30.08
N GLY A 197 -24.15 3.83 29.83
CA GLY A 197 -24.88 4.64 30.81
C GLY A 197 -23.99 5.49 31.73
N ILE A 198 -22.68 5.57 31.48
CA ILE A 198 -21.75 6.50 32.12
C ILE A 198 -21.39 7.60 31.13
N GLU A 199 -21.35 8.85 31.61
CA GLU A 199 -20.83 9.98 30.83
C GLU A 199 -19.32 10.12 31.06
N VAL A 200 -18.54 9.84 30.01
CA VAL A 200 -17.09 10.06 29.97
C VAL A 200 -16.85 11.49 29.48
N PRO A 201 -16.27 12.40 30.28
CA PRO A 201 -16.01 13.76 29.85
C PRO A 201 -14.97 13.77 28.72
N HIS A 202 -15.10 14.72 27.79
CA HIS A 202 -14.03 15.00 26.85
C HIS A 202 -12.91 15.80 27.53
N TYR A 203 -11.68 15.62 27.05
CA TYR A 203 -10.47 16.26 27.55
C TYR A 203 -10.49 17.77 27.27
N MET A 204 -9.83 18.55 28.12
CA MET A 204 -10.06 19.99 28.15
C MET A 204 -9.33 20.78 27.05
N LEU A 205 -8.31 20.19 26.43
CA LEU A 205 -7.65 20.72 25.23
C LEU A 205 -8.17 19.98 24.01
N THR A 206 -8.27 20.67 22.88
CA THR A 206 -8.44 19.99 21.59
C THR A 206 -7.16 19.24 21.23
N GLU A 207 -7.22 18.32 20.28
CA GLU A 207 -6.06 17.55 19.79
C GLU A 207 -4.95 18.48 19.30
N THR A 208 -5.30 19.44 18.44
CA THR A 208 -4.35 20.44 17.93
C THR A 208 -3.75 21.25 19.07
N GLN A 209 -4.54 21.66 20.07
CA GLN A 209 -4.02 22.42 21.23
C GLN A 209 -3.08 21.56 22.08
N GLY A 210 -3.49 20.33 22.39
CA GLY A 210 -2.70 19.37 23.15
C GLY A 210 -1.36 19.11 22.48
N TYR A 211 -1.37 18.69 21.22
CA TYR A 211 -0.14 18.40 20.50
C TYR A 211 0.75 19.63 20.36
N SER A 212 0.20 20.80 20.03
CA SER A 212 0.98 22.04 19.92
C SER A 212 1.69 22.43 21.21
N GLU A 213 1.02 22.31 22.36
CA GLU A 213 1.65 22.59 23.65
C GLU A 213 2.72 21.55 24.02
N ASN A 214 2.50 20.28 23.63
CA ASN A 214 3.48 19.22 23.80
C ASN A 214 4.76 19.51 22.98
N LEU A 215 4.60 19.91 21.71
CA LEU A 215 5.70 20.30 20.83
C LEU A 215 6.51 21.48 21.37
N LYS A 216 5.85 22.49 21.96
CA LYS A 216 6.55 23.62 22.63
C LYS A 216 7.42 23.12 23.79
N VAL A 217 6.92 22.17 24.57
CA VAL A 217 7.70 21.54 25.64
C VAL A 217 8.90 20.82 25.03
N ILE A 218 8.71 19.93 24.07
CA ILE A 218 9.76 19.18 23.37
C ILE A 218 10.85 20.12 22.85
N LYS A 219 10.46 21.19 22.16
CA LYS A 219 11.38 22.21 21.64
C LYS A 219 12.21 22.87 22.73
N SER A 220 11.60 23.14 23.89
CA SER A 220 12.30 23.72 25.05
C SER A 220 13.34 22.76 25.67
N ARG A 221 13.22 21.46 25.39
CA ARG A 221 14.18 20.44 25.84
C ARG A 221 15.37 20.30 24.92
N ASN A 222 15.31 20.87 23.72
CA ASN A 222 16.39 20.83 22.73
C ASN A 222 16.96 19.40 22.55
N PRO A 223 16.13 18.42 22.16
CA PRO A 223 16.60 17.07 21.87
C PRO A 223 17.60 17.09 20.71
N ASP A 224 18.40 16.04 20.59
CA ASP A 224 19.29 15.80 19.46
C ASP A 224 18.51 15.20 18.27
N PHE A 225 17.52 14.34 18.53
CA PHE A 225 16.58 13.81 17.52
C PHE A 225 15.25 13.35 18.16
N ILE A 226 14.27 13.02 17.32
CA ILE A 226 12.92 12.63 17.71
C ILE A 226 12.57 11.28 17.08
N VAL A 227 12.04 10.37 17.89
CA VAL A 227 11.55 9.04 17.48
C VAL A 227 10.03 9.07 17.50
N MET A 228 9.38 8.69 16.40
CA MET A 228 7.93 8.65 16.29
C MET A 228 7.41 7.27 15.87
N PRO A 229 7.06 6.40 16.85
CA PRO A 229 6.60 5.04 16.62
C PRO A 229 5.21 4.92 15.97
N GLY A 230 4.98 5.49 14.78
CA GLY A 230 3.75 5.32 14.00
C GLY A 230 2.59 6.22 14.39
N ASP A 231 1.52 6.13 13.60
CA ASP A 231 0.27 6.90 13.72
C ASP A 231 0.53 8.42 13.82
N LEU A 232 1.26 8.88 12.80
CA LEU A 232 1.64 10.27 12.63
C LEU A 232 0.42 11.11 12.24
N THR A 233 -0.45 10.54 11.41
CA THR A 233 -1.60 11.19 10.76
C THR A 233 -2.87 10.37 10.99
N GLN A 234 -4.06 11.01 11.02
CA GLN A 234 -5.35 10.30 11.08
C GLN A 234 -5.74 9.69 9.72
N GLY A 235 -4.85 8.87 9.15
CA GLY A 235 -5.03 8.20 7.87
C GLY A 235 -4.01 8.65 6.82
N GLY A 236 -3.04 7.78 6.51
CA GLY A 236 -2.02 8.04 5.50
C GLY A 236 -2.59 8.26 4.10
N GLY A 237 -3.75 7.64 3.78
CA GLY A 237 -4.44 7.84 2.51
C GLY A 237 -5.32 9.11 2.46
N TYR A 238 -5.45 9.84 3.57
CA TYR A 238 -6.20 11.09 3.68
C TYR A 238 -5.21 12.28 3.63
N GLN A 239 -5.11 12.96 2.48
CA GLN A 239 -4.02 13.94 2.26
C GLN A 239 -4.03 15.12 3.25
N PRO A 240 -5.19 15.72 3.60
CA PRO A 240 -5.22 16.79 4.60
C PRO A 240 -4.64 16.43 5.97
N ALA A 241 -4.58 15.14 6.34
CA ALA A 241 -3.94 14.72 7.59
C ALA A 241 -2.41 14.93 7.55
N TRP A 242 -1.77 14.65 6.41
CA TRP A 242 -0.35 14.96 6.20
C TRP A 242 -0.07 16.46 6.23
N ASP A 243 -0.94 17.25 5.60
CA ASP A 243 -0.82 18.70 5.62
C ASP A 243 -0.94 19.25 7.06
N GLU A 244 -1.82 18.67 7.89
CA GLU A 244 -1.90 19.01 9.32
C GLU A 244 -0.65 18.55 10.10
N PHE A 245 -0.11 17.36 9.82
CA PHE A 245 1.10 16.87 10.47
C PHE A 245 2.27 17.82 10.27
N PHE A 246 2.50 18.26 9.03
CA PHE A 246 3.56 19.21 8.72
C PHE A 246 3.23 20.63 9.19
N ARG A 247 1.95 21.01 9.28
CA ARG A 247 1.56 22.27 9.92
C ARG A 247 1.98 22.33 11.39
N HIS A 248 1.94 21.20 12.09
CA HIS A 248 2.44 21.06 13.46
C HIS A 248 3.96 21.01 13.54
N ASN A 249 4.60 20.24 12.67
CA ASN A 249 5.98 19.81 12.87
C ASN A 249 7.03 20.59 12.08
N ALA A 250 6.65 21.19 10.94
CA ALA A 250 7.50 21.95 10.05
C ALA A 250 6.70 23.06 9.33
N GLY A 251 5.92 23.83 10.10
CA GLY A 251 4.86 24.66 9.52
C GLY A 251 4.47 25.87 10.37
N GLU A 252 3.16 26.09 10.48
CA GLU A 252 2.56 27.28 11.11
C GLU A 252 2.58 27.21 12.64
N LEU A 253 2.30 26.02 13.21
CA LEU A 253 2.11 25.86 14.65
C LEU A 253 3.44 25.66 15.39
N ASP A 254 4.33 24.83 14.84
CA ASP A 254 5.72 24.74 15.26
C ASP A 254 6.62 24.32 14.09
N GLU A 255 7.92 24.28 14.36
CA GLU A 255 9.02 24.05 13.42
C GLU A 255 10.01 23.07 14.05
N ILE A 256 9.54 22.14 14.88
CA ILE A 256 10.43 21.24 15.65
C ILE A 256 11.30 20.38 14.74
N LEU A 257 10.74 19.86 13.64
CA LEU A 257 11.47 19.02 12.70
C LEU A 257 12.41 19.80 11.79
N THR A 258 12.31 21.13 11.78
CA THR A 258 13.28 21.98 11.09
C THR A 258 14.62 22.04 11.81
N ARG A 259 14.66 21.63 13.10
CA ARG A 259 15.84 21.67 13.97
C ARG A 259 16.26 20.30 14.50
N PHE A 260 15.28 19.43 14.78
CA PHE A 260 15.49 18.12 15.37
C PHE A 260 15.09 17.05 14.36
N PRO A 261 16.02 16.23 13.87
CA PRO A 261 15.71 15.18 12.91
C PRO A 261 14.69 14.16 13.43
N ILE A 262 13.80 13.69 12.56
CA ILE A 262 12.83 12.63 12.85
C ILE A 262 13.34 11.23 12.45
N LEU A 263 12.90 10.23 13.22
CA LEU A 263 12.93 8.80 12.90
C LEU A 263 11.49 8.23 12.96
N PRO A 264 10.74 8.22 11.85
CA PRO A 264 9.34 7.79 11.83
C PRO A 264 9.20 6.28 11.60
N ALA A 265 8.20 5.65 12.23
CA ALA A 265 7.75 4.29 11.92
C ALA A 265 6.36 4.31 11.25
N LEU A 266 5.95 3.18 10.68
CA LEU A 266 4.59 2.95 10.17
C LEU A 266 3.68 2.41 11.29
N GLY A 267 2.50 3.00 11.43
CA GLY A 267 1.38 2.48 12.23
C GLY A 267 0.16 2.09 11.39
N ASN A 268 -0.92 1.66 12.04
CA ASN A 268 -2.16 1.27 11.34
C ASN A 268 -2.81 2.43 10.60
N TRP A 269 -2.71 3.67 11.10
CA TRP A 269 -3.27 4.83 10.42
C TRP A 269 -2.49 5.18 9.16
N GLU A 270 -1.19 4.94 9.08
CA GLU A 270 -0.46 5.08 7.82
C GLU A 270 -0.96 4.11 6.73
N ASN A 271 -1.61 3.01 7.13
CA ASN A 271 -2.27 2.06 6.25
C ASN A 271 -3.79 2.34 6.06
N TYR A 272 -4.33 3.44 6.59
CA TYR A 272 -5.75 3.77 6.53
C TYR A 272 -6.04 4.99 5.64
N GLY A 273 -7.11 4.88 4.85
CA GLY A 273 -7.54 5.92 3.90
C GLY A 273 -8.31 7.10 4.50
N GLY A 274 -8.69 7.05 5.77
CA GLY A 274 -9.57 8.07 6.35
C GLY A 274 -10.92 8.13 5.62
N ILE A 275 -11.41 9.35 5.40
CA ILE A 275 -12.58 9.59 4.55
C ILE A 275 -12.35 9.21 3.08
N SER A 276 -11.09 9.06 2.64
CA SER A 276 -10.70 8.68 1.28
C SER A 276 -10.67 7.16 1.09
N GLY A 277 -11.70 6.46 1.57
CA GLY A 277 -11.91 5.04 1.31
C GLY A 277 -11.51 4.07 2.43
N GLY A 278 -11.11 4.53 3.62
CA GLY A 278 -10.78 3.64 4.75
C GLY A 278 -9.76 2.55 4.39
N TYR A 279 -10.05 1.28 4.66
CA TYR A 279 -9.24 0.13 4.21
C TYR A 279 -9.67 -0.42 2.83
N GLN A 280 -10.37 0.38 2.03
CA GLN A 280 -10.92 0.02 0.72
C GLN A 280 -10.29 0.89 -0.38
N TYR A 281 -10.94 0.97 -1.54
CA TYR A 281 -10.50 1.80 -2.66
C TYR A 281 -10.98 3.24 -2.53
N ASN A 282 -10.13 4.19 -2.91
CA ASN A 282 -10.53 5.59 -3.04
C ASN A 282 -11.25 5.85 -4.38
N GLU A 283 -11.70 7.08 -4.61
CA GLU A 283 -12.43 7.47 -5.83
C GLU A 283 -11.64 7.33 -7.14
N ARG A 284 -10.31 7.22 -7.07
CA ARG A 284 -9.44 6.95 -8.23
C ARG A 284 -9.25 5.46 -8.51
N GLY A 285 -9.91 4.58 -7.74
CA GLY A 285 -9.73 3.14 -7.81
C GLY A 285 -8.40 2.67 -7.22
N GLU A 286 -7.75 3.49 -6.39
CA GLU A 286 -6.48 3.15 -5.75
C GLU A 286 -6.76 2.56 -4.36
N PHE A 287 -6.12 1.43 -4.03
CA PHE A 287 -6.27 0.77 -2.74
C PHE A 287 -5.67 1.64 -1.63
N ALA A 288 -6.49 2.12 -0.71
CA ALA A 288 -6.11 3.16 0.24
C ALA A 288 -4.93 2.80 1.17
N PRO A 289 -4.78 1.53 1.65
CA PRO A 289 -3.58 1.14 2.39
C PRO A 289 -2.28 1.36 1.61
N LYS A 290 -2.28 1.04 0.30
CA LYS A 290 -1.14 1.29 -0.57
C LYS A 290 -0.89 2.78 -0.79
N VAL A 291 -1.95 3.58 -0.95
CA VAL A 291 -1.85 5.04 -1.08
C VAL A 291 -1.20 5.64 0.16
N GLY A 292 -1.63 5.21 1.35
CA GLY A 292 -1.10 5.70 2.62
C GLY A 292 0.38 5.41 2.81
N ARG A 293 0.80 4.16 2.61
CA ARG A 293 2.22 3.77 2.65
C ARG A 293 3.04 4.50 1.58
N THR A 294 2.50 4.64 0.36
CA THR A 294 3.16 5.39 -0.71
C THR A 294 3.42 6.84 -0.31
N ARG A 295 2.46 7.50 0.35
CA ARG A 295 2.62 8.86 0.86
C ARG A 295 3.61 8.93 2.01
N PHE A 296 3.58 7.99 2.95
CA PHE A 296 4.60 7.89 4.00
C PHE A 296 6.01 7.89 3.41
N HIS A 297 6.29 7.01 2.44
CA HIS A 297 7.60 6.97 1.78
C HIS A 297 7.89 8.23 0.94
N THR A 298 6.86 8.83 0.34
CA THR A 298 7.02 10.10 -0.39
C THR A 298 7.61 11.20 0.49
N TYR A 299 7.19 11.26 1.76
CA TYR A 299 7.75 12.18 2.75
C TYR A 299 9.07 11.68 3.36
N PHE A 300 9.20 10.40 3.70
CA PHE A 300 10.29 9.92 4.58
C PHE A 300 11.31 8.97 3.94
N GLU A 301 11.30 8.76 2.64
CA GLU A 301 12.33 7.94 1.98
C GLU A 301 13.71 8.64 1.99
N THR A 302 14.77 7.86 2.20
CA THR A 302 16.16 8.32 2.37
C THR A 302 17.06 7.69 1.29
N PRO A 303 18.29 8.20 1.03
CA PRO A 303 19.09 7.78 -0.13
C PRO A 303 19.82 6.44 0.05
N GLU A 304 19.72 5.82 1.23
CA GLU A 304 20.43 4.58 1.53
C GLU A 304 19.83 3.39 0.77
N GLU A 305 20.67 2.71 -0.01
CA GLU A 305 20.28 1.50 -0.71
C GLU A 305 20.37 0.32 0.24
N ASP A 306 19.23 -0.14 0.74
CA ASP A 306 19.15 -1.41 1.47
C ASP A 306 19.60 -2.57 0.54
N PRO A 307 20.63 -3.36 0.91
CA PRO A 307 21.04 -4.53 0.13
C PRO A 307 19.92 -5.57 -0.07
N LEU A 308 18.83 -5.48 0.71
CA LEU A 308 17.62 -6.27 0.61
C LEU A 308 16.38 -5.40 0.34
N LYS A 309 16.47 -4.34 -0.50
CA LYS A 309 15.43 -3.40 -0.99
C LYS A 309 14.00 -3.91 -1.34
N LYS A 310 13.64 -5.14 -0.99
CA LYS A 310 12.32 -5.76 -1.06
C LYS A 310 11.20 -4.90 -0.45
N HIS A 311 11.46 -4.11 0.59
CA HIS A 311 10.37 -3.43 1.33
C HIS A 311 10.50 -1.90 1.54
N ARG A 312 11.20 -1.21 0.62
CA ARG A 312 11.19 0.27 0.51
C ARG A 312 11.42 1.05 1.82
N GLN A 313 12.33 0.59 2.69
CA GLN A 313 12.62 1.23 3.98
C GLN A 313 11.40 1.33 4.93
N SER A 314 10.45 0.39 4.83
CA SER A 314 9.37 0.24 5.83
C SER A 314 9.91 -0.16 7.21
N TYR A 315 11.10 -0.78 7.22
CA TYR A 315 11.96 -0.99 8.37
C TYR A 315 13.39 -0.59 8.00
N TYR A 316 14.16 -0.10 8.97
CA TYR A 316 15.51 0.44 8.76
C TYR A 316 16.27 0.62 10.08
N ARG A 317 17.59 0.79 9.97
CA ARG A 317 18.51 1.03 11.10
C ARG A 317 19.08 2.43 11.03
N VAL A 318 19.25 3.08 12.18
CA VAL A 318 20.03 4.31 12.30
C VAL A 318 20.95 4.24 13.52
N ASP A 319 22.23 4.53 13.28
CA ASP A 319 23.26 4.60 14.33
C ASP A 319 23.62 6.07 14.61
N TYR A 320 23.07 6.63 15.68
CA TYR A 320 23.35 8.00 16.13
C TYR A 320 24.45 8.01 17.20
N GLY A 321 25.70 7.82 16.76
CA GLY A 321 26.86 7.73 17.65
C GLY A 321 26.86 6.39 18.40
N PRO A 322 26.69 6.38 19.75
CA PRO A 322 26.68 5.15 20.54
C PRO A 322 25.29 4.49 20.65
N VAL A 323 24.26 5.04 20.00
CA VAL A 323 22.88 4.51 20.03
C VAL A 323 22.48 4.01 18.66
N THR A 324 21.96 2.80 18.64
CA THR A 324 21.28 2.22 17.47
C THR A 324 19.77 2.24 17.70
N ILE A 325 19.02 2.78 16.73
CA ILE A 325 17.56 2.67 16.65
C ILE A 325 17.21 1.73 15.49
N LEU A 326 16.58 0.61 15.79
CA LEU A 326 16.00 -0.30 14.80
C LEU A 326 14.50 -0.02 14.68
N THR A 327 14.07 0.44 13.51
CA THR A 327 12.67 0.75 13.22
C THR A 327 12.06 -0.39 12.44
N LEU A 328 10.93 -0.95 12.92
CA LEU A 328 10.25 -2.08 12.30
C LEU A 328 8.86 -1.70 11.77
N ASP A 329 8.46 -2.37 10.69
CA ASP A 329 7.08 -2.39 10.23
C ASP A 329 6.30 -3.42 11.05
N SER A 330 5.33 -2.92 11.81
CA SER A 330 4.42 -3.74 12.60
C SER A 330 3.04 -3.91 11.94
N SER A 331 2.90 -3.60 10.66
CA SER A 331 1.59 -3.57 9.98
C SER A 331 1.05 -4.94 9.60
N ASN A 332 1.87 -6.00 9.50
CA ASN A 332 1.39 -7.32 9.11
C ASN A 332 2.23 -8.43 9.70
N GLY A 333 1.58 -9.50 10.13
CA GLY A 333 2.20 -10.75 10.50
C GLY A 333 2.34 -11.72 9.34
N THR A 334 2.77 -12.95 9.63
CA THR A 334 2.73 -14.04 8.65
C THR A 334 2.59 -15.38 9.39
N PRO A 335 1.63 -16.25 9.01
CA PRO A 335 0.56 -16.03 8.03
C PRO A 335 -0.44 -14.95 8.47
N ASP A 336 -1.28 -14.48 7.55
CA ASP A 336 -2.38 -13.58 7.91
C ASP A 336 -3.37 -14.30 8.86
N GLN A 337 -3.89 -13.61 9.87
CA GLN A 337 -4.83 -14.14 10.86
C GLN A 337 -5.74 -13.05 11.42
N SER A 338 -6.99 -13.40 11.72
CA SER A 338 -8.01 -12.54 12.29
C SER A 338 -8.62 -13.14 13.56
N ALA A 339 -9.37 -12.35 14.32
CA ALA A 339 -10.12 -12.83 15.48
C ALA A 339 -11.17 -13.90 15.12
N ASP A 340 -11.66 -13.88 13.87
CA ASP A 340 -12.67 -14.81 13.35
C ASP A 340 -12.09 -16.19 12.98
N ASP A 341 -10.76 -16.33 12.88
CA ASP A 341 -10.10 -17.61 12.62
C ASP A 341 -10.12 -18.56 13.83
N PHE A 342 -10.48 -18.06 15.01
CA PHE A 342 -10.59 -18.84 16.24
C PHE A 342 -12.03 -19.31 16.46
N SER A 343 -12.21 -20.62 16.65
CA SER A 343 -13.51 -21.20 17.03
C SER A 343 -13.99 -20.70 18.40
N GLU A 344 -15.28 -20.85 18.70
CA GLU A 344 -15.85 -20.46 20.00
C GLU A 344 -15.22 -21.23 21.18
N GLU A 345 -14.67 -22.42 20.95
CA GLU A 345 -13.91 -23.17 21.95
C GLU A 345 -12.47 -22.66 22.17
N GLU A 346 -11.86 -22.04 21.14
CA GLU A 346 -10.53 -21.43 21.20
C GLU A 346 -10.56 -20.00 21.73
N LYS A 347 -11.74 -19.35 21.65
CA LYS A 347 -11.96 -18.02 22.21
C LYS A 347 -11.92 -18.04 23.74
N ILE A 348 -11.11 -17.17 24.30
CA ILE A 348 -10.95 -17.01 25.75
C ILE A 348 -11.70 -15.76 26.26
N SER A 349 -12.16 -15.83 27.51
CA SER A 349 -12.84 -14.73 28.24
C SER A 349 -12.15 -14.35 29.56
N GLY A 350 -11.07 -15.05 29.90
CA GLY A 350 -10.29 -14.86 31.12
C GLY A 350 -8.82 -14.60 30.82
N LYS A 351 -8.05 -14.18 31.82
CA LYS A 351 -6.69 -13.62 31.69
C LYS A 351 -5.58 -14.56 31.18
N GLU A 352 -5.93 -15.78 30.75
CA GLU A 352 -4.94 -16.72 30.24
C GLU A 352 -4.48 -16.29 28.84
N LEU A 353 -3.19 -16.43 28.54
CA LEU A 353 -2.66 -16.23 27.19
C LEU A 353 -2.39 -17.61 26.60
N THR A 354 -3.23 -18.05 25.66
CA THR A 354 -3.14 -19.38 25.05
C THR A 354 -2.50 -19.36 23.67
N GLU A 355 -2.64 -18.26 22.93
CA GLU A 355 -2.08 -18.05 21.58
C GLU A 355 -1.59 -16.59 21.49
N LEU A 356 -0.49 -16.35 20.75
CA LEU A 356 -0.01 -14.99 20.51
C LEU A 356 -0.81 -14.27 19.41
N GLY A 357 -1.34 -15.04 18.45
CA GLY A 357 -1.75 -14.53 17.15
C GLY A 357 -0.56 -14.26 16.24
N THR A 358 -0.82 -14.06 14.95
CA THR A 358 0.23 -13.72 13.98
C THR A 358 0.14 -12.28 13.48
N ASP A 359 -1.07 -11.72 13.32
CA ASP A 359 -1.27 -10.37 12.79
C ASP A 359 -1.68 -9.34 13.84
N THR A 360 -1.12 -8.15 13.68
CA THR A 360 -1.39 -6.96 14.49
C THR A 360 -2.57 -6.12 14.01
N GLN A 361 -3.01 -6.31 12.77
CA GLN A 361 -4.20 -5.68 12.17
C GLN A 361 -4.86 -6.66 11.20
N GLU A 362 -6.18 -6.77 11.21
CA GLU A 362 -6.92 -7.75 10.40
C GLU A 362 -7.68 -7.13 9.21
N ASN A 363 -7.49 -5.83 8.94
CA ASN A 363 -8.34 -5.09 7.99
C ASN A 363 -8.02 -5.33 6.52
N PHE A 364 -6.81 -5.83 6.22
CA PHE A 364 -6.40 -6.27 4.89
C PHE A 364 -5.34 -7.35 5.02
N THR A 365 -5.27 -8.24 4.03
CA THR A 365 -4.28 -9.34 4.00
C THR A 365 -3.03 -8.95 3.20
N ALA A 366 -1.91 -9.63 3.45
CA ALA A 366 -0.72 -9.49 2.60
C ALA A 366 -1.02 -9.81 1.13
N ALA A 367 -1.85 -10.83 0.86
CA ALA A 367 -2.25 -11.21 -0.49
C ALA A 367 -3.06 -10.10 -1.18
N GLU A 368 -4.01 -9.48 -0.48
CA GLU A 368 -4.80 -8.36 -0.99
C GLU A 368 -3.90 -7.16 -1.29
N TYR A 369 -3.00 -6.81 -0.37
CA TYR A 369 -2.04 -5.71 -0.55
C TYR A 369 -1.16 -5.92 -1.79
N GLN A 370 -0.62 -7.14 -1.97
CA GLN A 370 0.20 -7.51 -3.12
C GLN A 370 -0.61 -7.54 -4.43
N SER A 371 -1.84 -8.01 -4.40
CA SER A 371 -2.72 -8.03 -5.59
C SER A 371 -3.04 -6.62 -6.11
N ASN A 372 -3.01 -5.62 -5.23
CA ASN A 372 -3.14 -4.20 -5.55
C ASN A 372 -1.80 -3.54 -5.93
N GLY A 373 -0.75 -4.34 -6.15
CA GLY A 373 0.58 -3.90 -6.55
C GLY A 373 1.39 -3.24 -5.43
N GLY A 374 1.04 -3.49 -4.17
CA GLY A 374 1.87 -3.17 -3.02
C GLY A 374 3.06 -4.14 -2.93
N THR A 375 4.26 -3.63 -2.63
CA THR A 375 5.49 -4.44 -2.58
C THR A 375 6.27 -4.25 -1.29
N ASP A 376 5.89 -3.27 -0.48
CA ASP A 376 6.65 -2.80 0.68
C ASP A 376 6.13 -3.31 2.02
N LEU A 377 5.05 -4.08 2.06
CA LEU A 377 4.55 -4.72 3.28
C LEU A 377 5.45 -5.88 3.69
N SER A 378 5.86 -5.93 4.96
CA SER A 378 6.75 -6.98 5.47
C SER A 378 6.18 -7.66 6.72
N GLY A 379 6.24 -8.98 6.74
CA GLY A 379 5.92 -9.78 7.93
C GLY A 379 7.04 -9.70 8.97
N PHE A 380 6.72 -9.83 10.26
CA PHE A 380 7.70 -9.87 11.35
C PHE A 380 7.95 -11.27 11.94
N ALA A 381 7.24 -12.30 11.47
CA ALA A 381 7.41 -13.67 11.97
C ALA A 381 8.79 -14.26 11.63
N GLN A 382 9.23 -15.27 12.39
CA GLN A 382 10.51 -15.94 12.16
C GLN A 382 10.64 -16.45 10.71
N GLY A 383 11.74 -16.09 10.05
CA GLY A 383 12.02 -16.45 8.66
C GLY A 383 11.46 -15.49 7.60
N SER A 384 10.72 -14.46 8.01
CA SER A 384 10.41 -13.31 7.14
C SER A 384 11.67 -12.50 6.83
N ASP A 385 11.61 -11.69 5.77
CA ASP A 385 12.72 -10.82 5.38
C ASP A 385 13.06 -9.80 6.48
N GLN A 386 12.05 -9.20 7.13
CA GLN A 386 12.26 -8.28 8.25
C GLN A 386 12.88 -8.99 9.47
N TYR A 387 12.46 -10.21 9.81
CA TYR A 387 13.04 -10.94 10.94
C TYR A 387 14.52 -11.27 10.71
N ILE A 388 14.86 -11.73 9.50
CA ILE A 388 16.24 -12.05 9.12
C ILE A 388 17.11 -10.79 9.16
N TRP A 389 16.58 -9.68 8.64
CA TRP A 389 17.24 -8.37 8.69
C TRP A 389 17.44 -7.90 10.15
N LEU A 390 16.42 -8.05 10.99
CA LEU A 390 16.44 -7.66 12.39
C LEU A 390 17.49 -8.44 13.17
N GLU A 391 17.51 -9.77 13.03
CA GLU A 391 18.50 -10.64 13.70
C GLU A 391 19.93 -10.25 13.31
N ALA A 392 20.19 -10.01 12.02
CA ALA A 392 21.51 -9.59 11.54
C ALA A 392 21.94 -8.23 12.14
N ASN A 393 21.03 -7.24 12.16
CA ASN A 393 21.34 -5.91 12.66
C ASN A 393 21.42 -5.85 14.20
N LEU A 394 20.62 -6.62 14.92
CA LEU A 394 20.73 -6.78 16.36
C LEU A 394 22.08 -7.38 16.73
N LYS A 395 22.47 -8.44 16.02
CA LYS A 395 23.77 -9.07 16.21
C LYS A 395 24.90 -8.09 16.00
N GLU A 396 24.90 -7.38 14.87
CA GLU A 396 25.95 -6.40 14.55
C GLU A 396 26.01 -5.25 15.57
N ALA A 397 24.87 -4.68 15.95
CA ALA A 397 24.81 -3.60 16.94
C ALA A 397 25.31 -4.08 18.32
N SER A 398 24.92 -5.29 18.73
CA SER A 398 25.35 -5.92 19.98
C SER A 398 26.86 -6.21 19.96
N GLU A 399 27.35 -6.82 18.88
CA GLU A 399 28.78 -7.09 18.64
C GLU A 399 29.62 -5.82 18.46
N SER A 400 29.01 -4.66 18.21
CA SER A 400 29.65 -3.33 18.15
C SER A 400 29.52 -2.53 19.44
N GLY A 401 28.90 -3.09 20.48
CA GLY A 401 28.73 -2.43 21.78
C GLY A 401 27.78 -1.23 21.74
N GLN A 402 26.87 -1.18 20.76
CA GLN A 402 25.87 -0.11 20.64
C GLN A 402 24.83 -0.22 21.76
N LEU A 403 24.27 0.93 22.15
CA LEU A 403 23.09 1.01 23.01
C LEU A 403 21.84 0.83 22.13
N ILE A 404 21.26 -0.37 22.16
CA ILE A 404 20.22 -0.77 21.21
C ILE A 404 18.83 -0.40 21.71
N PHE A 405 18.08 0.33 20.89
CA PHE A 405 16.66 0.58 21.04
C PHE A 405 15.92 0.10 19.79
N VAL A 406 14.68 -0.34 19.99
CA VAL A 406 13.79 -0.72 18.89
C VAL A 406 12.57 0.18 18.93
N GLN A 407 12.03 0.56 17.76
CA GLN A 407 10.71 1.15 17.66
C GLN A 407 9.83 0.39 16.69
N TYR A 408 8.55 0.29 17.04
CA TYR A 408 7.46 -0.12 16.17
C TYR A 408 6.14 0.29 16.79
N HIS A 409 5.11 0.42 15.98
CA HIS A 409 3.87 1.04 16.40
C HIS A 409 3.03 0.18 17.38
N HIS A 410 2.64 -1.03 17.00
CA HIS A 410 1.74 -1.87 17.82
C HIS A 410 2.46 -2.42 19.07
N ILE A 411 2.14 -1.89 20.25
CA ILE A 411 2.80 -2.25 21.51
C ILE A 411 2.58 -3.71 21.93
N ALA A 412 3.66 -4.47 22.12
CA ALA A 412 3.59 -5.91 22.44
C ALA A 412 3.04 -6.22 23.85
N TYR A 413 3.37 -5.37 24.83
CA TYR A 413 3.06 -5.56 26.25
C TYR A 413 2.35 -4.34 26.82
N SER A 414 1.03 -4.29 26.63
CA SER A 414 0.20 -3.17 27.06
C SER A 414 -1.07 -3.62 27.80
N SER A 415 -1.54 -2.77 28.70
CA SER A 415 -2.81 -2.93 29.44
C SER A 415 -3.99 -2.23 28.76
N GLY A 416 -3.77 -1.63 27.59
CA GLY A 416 -4.77 -0.88 26.82
C GLY A 416 -5.72 -1.73 25.98
N GLU A 417 -6.43 -1.04 25.10
CA GLU A 417 -7.46 -1.60 24.21
C GLU A 417 -6.90 -2.67 23.25
N HIS A 418 -5.72 -2.40 22.71
CA HIS A 418 -4.96 -3.19 21.77
C HIS A 418 -3.98 -4.18 22.44
N GLY A 419 -3.85 -4.12 23.78
CA GLY A 419 -3.13 -5.11 24.59
C GLY A 419 -3.84 -6.46 24.78
N VAL A 420 -5.03 -6.63 24.20
CA VAL A 420 -5.88 -7.83 24.33
C VAL A 420 -5.52 -8.86 23.25
N PRO A 421 -5.26 -10.15 23.58
CA PRO A 421 -4.89 -11.18 22.60
C PRO A 421 -5.93 -11.38 21.48
N LEU A 422 -5.49 -11.80 20.30
CA LEU A 422 -6.35 -11.92 19.10
C LEU A 422 -7.51 -12.91 19.31
N ASN A 423 -7.29 -14.02 20.02
CA ASN A 423 -8.32 -15.03 20.32
C ASN A 423 -9.19 -14.68 21.54
N HIS A 424 -9.14 -13.46 22.06
CA HIS A 424 -9.97 -13.06 23.21
C HIS A 424 -11.30 -12.44 22.75
N GLU A 425 -12.41 -12.74 23.46
CA GLU A 425 -13.76 -12.27 23.10
C GLU A 425 -14.00 -10.74 23.17
N LEU A 426 -13.01 -9.98 23.64
CA LEU A 426 -12.99 -8.51 23.73
C LEU A 426 -11.99 -7.87 22.76
N ASN A 427 -11.31 -8.66 21.94
CA ASN A 427 -10.41 -8.16 20.92
C ASN A 427 -11.19 -7.36 19.86
N ILE A 428 -10.52 -6.38 19.24
CA ILE A 428 -11.11 -5.48 18.24
C ILE A 428 -10.36 -5.49 16.89
N GLY A 429 -9.57 -6.54 16.62
CA GLY A 429 -8.91 -6.76 15.34
C GLY A 429 -7.56 -6.05 15.15
N GLN A 430 -7.01 -5.43 16.20
CA GLN A 430 -5.77 -4.67 16.13
C GLN A 430 -4.85 -4.92 17.33
N SER A 431 -4.56 -6.19 17.64
CA SER A 431 -3.79 -6.57 18.84
C SER A 431 -2.29 -6.32 18.67
N GLY A 432 -1.62 -5.76 19.68
CA GLY A 432 -0.15 -5.71 19.71
C GLY A 432 0.52 -7.02 20.17
N VAL A 433 -0.23 -7.95 20.78
CA VAL A 433 0.29 -9.21 21.36
C VAL A 433 1.13 -10.07 20.39
N PRO A 434 0.83 -10.16 19.07
CA PRO A 434 1.67 -10.91 18.12
C PRO A 434 3.13 -10.45 18.07
N MET A 435 3.40 -9.17 18.34
CA MET A 435 4.78 -8.63 18.35
C MET A 435 5.66 -9.24 19.45
N ARG A 436 5.07 -9.93 20.45
CA ARG A 436 5.82 -10.67 21.48
C ARG A 436 6.69 -11.78 20.90
N ILE A 437 6.41 -12.25 19.68
CA ILE A 437 7.26 -13.23 18.98
C ILE A 437 8.71 -12.76 18.85
N LEU A 438 8.95 -11.45 18.82
CA LEU A 438 10.28 -10.86 18.73
C LEU A 438 11.01 -10.81 20.08
N ASN A 439 10.31 -10.87 21.22
CA ASN A 439 10.88 -10.57 22.53
C ASN A 439 12.12 -11.41 22.84
N GLN A 440 12.07 -12.71 22.56
CA GLN A 440 13.19 -13.61 22.80
C GLN A 440 14.46 -13.18 22.03
N LEU A 441 14.31 -12.77 20.76
CA LEU A 441 15.39 -12.28 19.93
C LEU A 441 15.94 -10.94 20.45
N LEU A 442 15.04 -10.03 20.84
CA LEU A 442 15.43 -8.73 21.39
C LEU A 442 16.19 -8.88 22.72
N GLU A 443 15.76 -9.81 23.58
CA GLU A 443 16.41 -10.10 24.87
C GLU A 443 17.81 -10.68 24.65
N GLU A 444 17.94 -11.62 23.70
CA GLU A 444 19.20 -12.28 23.36
C GLU A 444 20.31 -11.26 22.99
N TYR A 445 19.96 -10.23 22.23
CA TYR A 445 20.92 -9.22 21.78
C TYR A 445 21.01 -7.98 22.67
N GLY A 446 20.30 -7.95 23.80
CA GLY A 446 20.44 -6.91 24.82
C GLY A 446 19.77 -5.59 24.47
N VAL A 447 18.61 -5.62 23.80
CA VAL A 447 17.79 -4.42 23.59
C VAL A 447 17.41 -3.77 24.92
N ILE A 448 17.60 -2.47 25.03
CA ILE A 448 17.38 -1.72 26.28
C ILE A 448 15.90 -1.36 26.44
N ALA A 449 15.32 -0.83 25.37
CA ALA A 449 13.92 -0.46 25.35
C ALA A 449 13.30 -0.60 23.95
N VAL A 450 12.01 -0.94 23.95
CA VAL A 450 11.12 -0.89 22.81
C VAL A 450 10.17 0.29 22.99
N LEU A 451 10.12 1.16 21.98
CA LEU A 451 9.31 2.37 21.95
C LEU A 451 8.14 2.17 20.99
N SER A 452 6.92 2.26 21.49
CA SER A 452 5.69 1.98 20.73
C SER A 452 4.58 2.97 21.06
N GLY A 453 3.46 2.84 20.36
CA GLY A 453 2.24 3.63 20.56
C GLY A 453 0.99 2.75 20.52
N HIS A 454 -0.01 3.16 19.74
CA HIS A 454 -1.23 2.43 19.35
C HIS A 454 -2.31 2.34 20.43
N ASP A 455 -1.91 2.05 21.66
CA ASP A 455 -2.87 1.87 22.76
C ASP A 455 -3.41 3.17 23.35
N GLU A 456 -2.88 4.28 22.84
CA GLU A 456 -3.07 5.62 23.33
C GLU A 456 -2.90 5.74 24.85
N LEU A 457 -2.05 4.90 25.45
CA LEU A 457 -1.72 4.92 26.86
C LEU A 457 -0.35 5.55 27.08
N PHE A 458 -0.06 5.85 28.35
CA PHE A 458 1.32 6.06 28.76
C PHE A 458 1.64 4.97 29.79
N GLU A 459 2.32 3.93 29.32
CA GLU A 459 2.58 2.70 30.06
C GLU A 459 4.05 2.32 29.97
N ARG A 460 4.56 1.72 31.05
CA ARG A 460 5.85 1.05 31.09
C ARG A 460 5.67 -0.38 31.56
N SER A 461 6.17 -1.31 30.77
CA SER A 461 6.29 -2.72 31.08
C SER A 461 7.76 -3.11 31.22
N VAL A 462 8.05 -4.09 32.08
CA VAL A 462 9.41 -4.60 32.30
C VAL A 462 9.38 -6.10 32.06
N VAL A 463 10.08 -6.54 31.01
CA VAL A 463 10.00 -7.92 30.50
C VAL A 463 11.39 -8.58 30.63
N ASP A 464 11.44 -9.76 31.25
CA ASP A 464 12.62 -10.62 31.41
C ASP A 464 12.11 -12.06 31.37
N GLU A 465 11.85 -12.57 30.16
CA GLU A 465 11.28 -13.90 29.96
C GLU A 465 12.31 -15.01 30.17
N ASN A 466 13.58 -14.76 29.82
CA ASN A 466 14.66 -15.73 29.99
C ASN A 466 15.18 -15.83 31.44
N GLY A 467 14.89 -14.85 32.29
CA GLY A 467 15.22 -14.83 33.72
C GLY A 467 16.70 -14.60 34.03
N ASP A 468 17.46 -14.00 33.11
CA ASP A 468 18.88 -13.70 33.28
C ASP A 468 19.14 -12.39 34.06
N GLY A 469 18.08 -11.64 34.36
CA GLY A 469 18.13 -10.37 35.08
C GLY A 469 18.38 -9.15 34.20
N LYS A 470 18.41 -9.29 32.88
CA LYS A 470 18.48 -8.20 31.89
C LYS A 470 17.11 -8.01 31.24
N SER A 471 16.33 -7.09 31.79
CA SER A 471 14.98 -6.80 31.28
C SER A 471 14.97 -5.81 30.13
N ILE A 472 14.05 -5.99 29.19
CA ILE A 472 13.66 -4.97 28.20
C ILE A 472 12.56 -4.07 28.79
N LEU A 473 12.70 -2.76 28.58
CA LEU A 473 11.64 -1.81 28.88
C LEU A 473 10.73 -1.62 27.66
N TYR A 474 9.46 -1.92 27.81
CA TYR A 474 8.45 -1.63 26.79
C TYR A 474 7.69 -0.37 27.18
N TYR A 475 7.74 0.66 26.36
CA TYR A 475 7.00 1.90 26.58
C TYR A 475 5.93 2.07 25.51
N ASP A 476 4.71 2.31 25.97
CA ASP A 476 3.69 2.97 25.17
C ASP A 476 3.81 4.48 25.40
N VAL A 477 4.06 5.21 24.31
CA VAL A 477 4.17 6.68 24.27
C VAL A 477 3.07 7.32 23.41
N GLY A 478 1.94 6.63 23.21
CA GLY A 478 0.82 7.02 22.37
C GLY A 478 -0.07 8.14 22.90
N VAL A 479 0.51 9.11 23.61
CA VAL A 479 -0.23 10.24 24.18
C VAL A 479 0.25 11.57 23.59
N ALA A 480 0.73 11.58 22.35
CA ALA A 480 1.28 12.81 21.77
C ALA A 480 0.21 13.87 21.49
N GLY A 481 -0.91 13.46 20.91
CA GLY A 481 -1.90 14.38 20.36
C GLY A 481 -3.31 13.84 20.15
N ASP A 482 -3.49 12.52 19.95
CA ASP A 482 -4.82 11.91 19.76
C ASP A 482 -5.46 11.41 21.06
N GLY A 483 -5.86 10.15 21.21
CA GLY A 483 -6.84 9.85 22.22
C GLY A 483 -6.21 9.66 23.58
N ILE A 484 -7.08 9.62 24.60
CA ILE A 484 -6.67 9.56 26.00
C ILE A 484 -7.43 8.40 26.66
N PHE A 485 -7.24 7.18 26.14
CA PHE A 485 -7.87 5.97 26.67
C PHE A 485 -7.32 5.50 28.03
N GLY A 486 -8.08 4.71 28.77
CA GLY A 486 -7.58 4.11 30.02
C GLY A 486 -7.15 2.68 29.81
N VAL A 487 -6.61 2.06 30.85
CA VAL A 487 -6.49 0.58 30.92
C VAL A 487 -7.82 -0.04 30.50
N LYS A 488 -7.77 -1.08 29.63
CA LYS A 488 -8.96 -1.71 29.05
C LYS A 488 -9.94 -2.20 30.13
N ARG A 489 -11.24 -2.01 29.86
CA ARG A 489 -12.36 -2.44 30.71
C ARG A 489 -13.40 -3.21 29.91
N ASP A 490 -14.10 -4.14 30.55
CA ASP A 490 -15.19 -4.91 29.91
C ASP A 490 -16.53 -4.19 30.06
N TYR A 491 -16.82 -3.29 29.11
CA TYR A 491 -18.04 -2.48 29.13
C TYR A 491 -19.35 -3.27 28.92
N ARG A 492 -19.29 -4.58 28.58
CA ARG A 492 -20.49 -5.43 28.38
C ARG A 492 -21.09 -5.91 29.69
N SER A 493 -20.26 -6.26 30.67
CA SER A 493 -20.70 -6.80 31.96
C SER A 493 -20.96 -5.70 32.99
N SER A 494 -20.10 -4.67 33.02
CA SER A 494 -20.19 -3.47 33.84
C SER A 494 -18.99 -2.58 33.50
N PRO A 495 -19.05 -1.24 33.51
CA PRO A 495 -17.88 -0.38 33.17
C PRO A 495 -16.71 -0.43 34.18
N PHE A 496 -16.73 -1.32 35.18
CA PHE A 496 -15.80 -1.30 36.31
C PHE A 496 -14.65 -2.34 36.29
N PRO A 497 -14.80 -3.61 35.84
CA PRO A 497 -13.72 -4.58 35.86
C PRO A 497 -12.71 -4.30 34.73
N LYS A 498 -11.42 -4.29 35.09
CA LYS A 498 -10.31 -4.17 34.16
C LYS A 498 -10.03 -5.51 33.48
N VAL A 499 -9.59 -5.42 32.23
CA VAL A 499 -9.20 -6.51 31.35
C VAL A 499 -7.66 -6.57 31.39
N ASP A 500 -7.15 -6.95 32.55
CA ASP A 500 -5.73 -6.84 32.93
C ASP A 500 -4.92 -8.06 32.43
N TYR A 501 -4.59 -8.05 31.13
CA TYR A 501 -3.83 -9.10 30.40
C TYR A 501 -2.32 -8.93 30.44
N ASN A 502 -1.83 -7.71 30.62
CA ASN A 502 -0.39 -7.45 30.68
C ASN A 502 0.16 -7.72 32.08
N SER A 503 0.66 -8.94 32.28
CA SER A 503 1.30 -9.34 33.53
C SER A 503 2.67 -8.68 33.77
N PHE A 504 3.26 -8.05 32.75
CA PHE A 504 4.55 -7.35 32.81
C PHE A 504 4.41 -5.84 33.07
N LYS A 505 3.17 -5.33 33.17
CA LYS A 505 2.90 -3.93 33.50
C LYS A 505 3.63 -3.56 34.78
N ALA A 506 4.47 -2.54 34.71
CA ALA A 506 5.09 -1.92 35.88
C ALA A 506 4.35 -0.66 36.31
N TRP A 507 3.89 0.16 35.34
CA TRP A 507 3.27 1.45 35.62
C TRP A 507 2.37 1.93 34.47
N THR A 508 1.22 2.56 34.76
CA THR A 508 0.41 3.32 33.78
C THR A 508 -0.01 4.67 34.36
N ALA A 509 -0.05 5.71 33.52
CA ALA A 509 -0.35 7.07 33.95
C ALA A 509 -1.73 7.20 34.61
N ASP A 510 -2.76 6.59 34.04
CA ASP A 510 -4.15 6.68 34.49
C ASP A 510 -4.40 6.00 35.85
N GLU A 511 -3.65 4.94 36.18
CA GLU A 511 -3.84 4.19 37.43
C GLU A 511 -2.87 4.62 38.53
N ASN A 512 -1.64 4.95 38.17
CA ASN A 512 -0.58 5.25 39.13
C ASN A 512 -0.40 6.75 39.41
N SER A 513 -0.99 7.64 38.61
CA SER A 513 -1.04 9.08 38.87
C SER A 513 -2.45 9.49 39.30
N GLU A 514 -2.73 9.44 40.60
CA GLU A 514 -4.07 9.73 41.14
C GLU A 514 -4.52 11.17 40.81
N GLU A 515 -5.70 11.33 40.20
CA GLU A 515 -6.29 12.63 39.91
C GLU A 515 -6.67 13.36 41.22
N ILE A 516 -6.06 14.53 41.45
CA ILE A 516 -6.30 15.38 42.61
C ILE A 516 -7.23 16.53 42.23
N TRP A 517 -8.43 16.54 42.81
CA TRP A 517 -9.47 17.52 42.49
C TRP A 517 -9.68 18.55 43.60
N ASN A 518 -9.78 19.82 43.23
CA ASN A 518 -10.29 20.89 44.08
C ASN A 518 -11.81 21.03 43.91
N THR A 519 -12.55 20.76 44.97
CA THR A 519 -14.02 20.80 45.01
C THR A 519 -14.57 21.96 45.85
N ALA A 520 -13.72 22.92 46.25
CA ALA A 520 -14.14 24.06 47.06
C ALA A 520 -14.86 25.16 46.26
N GLY A 521 -14.71 25.18 44.93
CA GLY A 521 -15.33 26.14 44.00
C GLY A 521 -16.74 25.73 43.53
N THR A 522 -17.29 26.48 42.57
CA THR A 522 -18.62 26.19 41.99
C THR A 522 -18.63 24.91 41.16
N ASN A 523 -17.53 24.63 40.47
CA ASN A 523 -17.31 23.40 39.71
C ASN A 523 -16.02 22.71 40.17
N PRO A 524 -15.93 21.38 40.12
CA PRO A 524 -14.72 20.65 40.44
C PRO A 524 -13.65 20.89 39.36
N VAL A 525 -12.41 21.17 39.79
CA VAL A 525 -11.26 21.42 38.91
C VAL A 525 -10.12 20.50 39.28
N ILE A 526 -9.52 19.83 38.28
CA ILE A 526 -8.32 19.02 38.51
C ILE A 526 -7.12 19.93 38.76
N THR A 527 -6.31 19.56 39.74
CA THR A 527 -5.14 20.34 40.17
C THR A 527 -3.83 19.59 39.97
N ASP A 528 -3.86 18.25 39.97
CA ASP A 528 -2.71 17.41 39.72
C ASP A 528 -3.12 15.97 39.39
N GLY A 529 -2.17 15.17 38.90
CA GLY A 529 -2.35 13.76 38.55
C GLY A 529 -3.34 13.53 37.41
N GLY A 530 -3.64 12.26 37.12
CA GLY A 530 -4.39 11.84 35.94
C GLY A 530 -3.51 11.64 34.71
N LYS A 531 -4.12 11.13 33.64
CA LYS A 531 -3.47 10.98 32.33
C LYS A 531 -3.69 12.20 31.45
N HIS A 532 -2.64 12.62 30.77
CA HIS A 532 -2.56 13.82 29.95
C HIS A 532 -1.66 13.58 28.73
N TYR A 533 -1.82 14.43 27.70
CA TYR A 533 -0.90 14.49 26.56
C TYR A 533 0.55 14.68 27.00
N GLY A 534 1.49 14.08 26.28
CA GLY A 534 2.87 14.00 26.71
C GLY A 534 3.82 13.29 25.75
N HIS A 535 5.00 12.96 26.26
CA HIS A 535 6.07 12.27 25.55
C HIS A 535 7.05 11.65 26.56
N LEU A 536 7.94 10.80 26.07
CA LEU A 536 9.04 10.25 26.85
C LEU A 536 10.33 11.00 26.52
N GLU A 537 10.95 11.63 27.51
CA GLU A 537 12.30 12.19 27.39
C GLU A 537 13.32 11.10 27.75
N ILE A 538 14.28 10.82 26.85
CA ILE A 538 15.33 9.83 27.06
C ILE A 538 16.68 10.55 27.06
N ASN A 539 17.37 10.52 28.19
CA ASN A 539 18.65 11.17 28.37
C ASN A 539 19.75 10.12 28.51
N VAL A 540 20.72 10.14 27.60
CA VAL A 540 21.88 9.24 27.64
C VAL A 540 23.08 10.03 28.13
N THR A 541 23.70 9.60 29.23
CA THR A 541 24.84 10.26 29.86
C THR A 541 25.97 9.25 30.09
N LYS A 542 27.19 9.58 29.67
CA LYS A 542 28.39 8.78 29.96
C LYS A 542 28.79 9.03 31.41
N VAL A 543 28.93 7.97 32.20
CA VAL A 543 29.27 8.02 33.62
C VAL A 543 30.41 7.06 33.90
N LYS A 544 31.42 7.53 34.64
CA LYS A 544 32.53 6.68 35.10
C LYS A 544 32.31 6.25 36.54
N ASP A 545 32.39 4.96 36.80
CA ASP A 545 32.38 4.39 38.16
C ASP A 545 33.55 3.42 38.34
N GLY A 546 34.54 3.84 39.13
CA GLY A 546 35.83 3.16 39.25
C GLY A 546 36.58 3.10 37.91
N ASP A 547 36.94 1.89 37.49
CA ASP A 547 37.66 1.61 36.23
C ASP A 547 36.72 1.34 35.05
N LYS A 548 35.40 1.27 35.29
CA LYS A 548 34.38 1.00 34.27
C LYS A 548 33.70 2.30 33.82
N THR A 549 33.32 2.34 32.56
CA THR A 549 32.50 3.42 31.98
C THR A 549 31.13 2.85 31.65
N PHE A 550 30.08 3.61 31.95
CA PHE A 550 28.70 3.23 31.72
C PHE A 550 27.98 4.31 30.94
N ALA A 551 26.93 3.93 30.21
CA ALA A 551 25.87 4.82 29.81
C ALA A 551 24.75 4.73 30.86
N ARG A 552 24.47 5.86 31.52
CA ARG A 552 23.24 6.04 32.28
C ARG A 552 22.16 6.54 31.32
N ILE A 553 21.06 5.81 31.25
CA ILE A 553 19.91 6.15 30.40
C ILE A 553 18.75 6.46 31.33
N ASP A 554 18.37 7.73 31.38
CA ASP A 554 17.28 8.24 32.21
C ASP A 554 16.02 8.41 31.33
N PHE A 555 15.00 7.61 31.62
CA PHE A 555 13.68 7.66 31.01
C PHE A 555 12.75 8.52 31.87
N THR A 556 12.29 9.64 31.33
CA THR A 556 11.48 10.63 32.05
C THR A 556 10.14 10.80 31.33
N PRO A 557 9.05 10.21 31.86
CA PRO A 557 7.72 10.37 31.28
C PRO A 557 7.14 11.77 31.59
N VAL A 558 6.93 12.57 30.55
CA VAL A 558 6.54 13.99 30.63
C VAL A 558 5.12 14.16 30.14
N TYR A 559 4.38 15.08 30.76
CA TYR A 559 3.05 15.46 30.30
C TYR A 559 2.80 16.96 30.38
N ILE A 560 1.88 17.43 29.55
CA ILE A 560 1.40 18.80 29.53
C ILE A 560 0.08 18.91 30.31
N PHE A 561 0.12 19.64 31.41
CA PHE A 561 -1.01 19.77 32.32
C PHE A 561 -1.78 21.08 32.07
N PRO A 562 -3.06 21.04 31.65
CA PRO A 562 -3.87 22.23 31.49
C PRO A 562 -4.38 22.76 32.83
N VAL A 563 -3.95 23.96 33.22
CA VAL A 563 -4.42 24.63 34.44
C VAL A 563 -5.69 25.41 34.13
N MET A 564 -6.81 24.99 34.71
CA MET A 564 -8.13 25.61 34.52
C MET A 564 -8.56 26.40 35.76
N ASN A 565 -9.40 27.43 35.57
CA ASN A 565 -10.17 28.03 36.67
C ASN A 565 -11.50 27.29 36.92
N ASP A 566 -12.29 27.72 37.91
CA ASP A 566 -13.59 27.11 38.25
C ASP A 566 -14.72 27.39 37.24
N SER A 567 -14.44 28.23 36.24
CA SER A 567 -15.27 28.42 35.05
C SER A 567 -14.75 27.62 33.85
N TYR A 568 -13.79 26.72 34.05
CA TYR A 568 -13.13 25.94 32.99
C TYR A 568 -12.53 26.82 31.87
N GLU A 569 -11.94 27.95 32.23
CA GLU A 569 -11.13 28.75 31.32
C GLU A 569 -9.65 28.43 31.53
N LEU A 570 -8.95 28.14 30.44
CA LEU A 570 -7.52 27.81 30.45
C LEU A 570 -6.71 29.02 30.94
N GLN A 571 -5.93 28.81 31.99
CA GLN A 571 -5.03 29.83 32.57
C GLN A 571 -3.61 29.68 32.03
N SER A 572 -3.12 28.44 31.95
CA SER A 572 -1.79 28.09 31.45
C SER A 572 -1.71 26.59 31.15
N VAL A 573 -0.69 26.18 30.41
CA VAL A 573 -0.29 24.78 30.26
C VAL A 573 1.10 24.61 30.87
N GLU A 574 1.27 23.60 31.72
CA GLU A 574 2.49 23.36 32.48
C GLU A 574 3.17 22.06 32.03
N ARG A 575 4.49 22.07 31.87
CA ARG A 575 5.29 20.84 31.79
C ARG A 575 5.34 20.18 33.16
N ARG A 576 4.90 18.93 33.27
CA ARG A 576 5.02 18.10 34.47
C ARG A 576 5.67 16.75 34.12
N VAL A 577 6.10 16.04 35.15
CA VAL A 577 6.78 14.74 35.04
C VAL A 577 6.00 13.75 35.90
N TYR A 578 5.70 12.58 35.36
CA TYR A 578 5.07 11.52 36.15
C TYR A 578 6.08 10.92 37.13
N ASN A 579 5.60 10.43 38.27
CA ASN A 579 6.44 9.76 39.27
C ASN A 579 6.78 8.31 38.85
N ASP A 580 7.36 8.17 37.66
CA ASP A 580 7.85 6.93 37.07
C ASP A 580 9.17 7.14 36.31
N GLU A 581 10.00 8.07 36.81
CA GLU A 581 11.37 8.22 36.30
C GLU A 581 12.15 6.93 36.54
N PHE A 582 12.72 6.37 35.47
CA PHE A 582 13.43 5.10 35.50
C PHE A 582 14.81 5.24 34.87
N SER A 583 15.84 4.68 35.50
CA SER A 583 17.22 4.77 35.00
C SER A 583 17.84 3.39 34.83
N VAL A 584 18.49 3.17 33.69
CA VAL A 584 19.28 1.97 33.41
C VAL A 584 20.75 2.34 33.31
N MET A 585 21.63 1.48 33.82
CA MET A 585 23.08 1.59 33.68
C MET A 585 23.55 0.45 32.77
N VAL A 586 24.05 0.80 31.58
CA VAL A 586 24.64 -0.16 30.65
C VAL A 586 26.15 0.06 30.64
N GLU A 587 26.93 -1.01 30.87
CA GLU A 587 28.39 -0.92 30.80
C GLU A 587 28.79 -0.66 29.34
N LEU A 588 29.56 0.40 29.11
CA LEU A 588 30.15 0.66 27.80
C LEU A 588 31.39 -0.21 27.72
N GLU A 589 31.30 -1.29 26.94
CA GLU A 589 32.47 -2.07 26.62
C GLU A 589 33.45 -1.16 25.86
N VAL A 590 34.66 -0.99 26.40
CA VAL A 590 35.76 -0.50 25.58
C VAL A 590 36.04 -1.64 24.63
N GLN A 591 35.35 -1.64 23.49
CA GLN A 591 35.83 -2.40 22.37
C GLN A 591 37.21 -1.80 22.06
N GLU A 592 38.25 -2.53 22.46
CA GLU A 592 39.42 -2.62 21.61
C GLU A 592 38.86 -3.05 20.27
N SER A 593 38.65 -2.05 19.42
CA SER A 593 38.15 -2.19 18.06
C SER A 593 38.84 -3.40 17.48
N THR A 594 38.10 -4.47 17.24
CA THR A 594 38.58 -5.52 16.35
C THR A 594 38.67 -4.85 15.00
N ILE A 595 39.87 -4.36 14.71
CA ILE A 595 40.20 -3.81 13.42
C ILE A 595 40.08 -5.02 12.48
N GLU A 596 39.16 -4.95 11.53
CA GLU A 596 39.04 -5.96 10.49
C GLU A 596 40.09 -5.66 9.41
N PRO A 597 40.87 -6.64 8.93
CA PRO A 597 41.77 -6.42 7.81
C PRO A 597 41.00 -6.04 6.54
N LEU A 598 41.22 -4.82 6.04
CA LEU A 598 40.67 -4.35 4.77
C LEU A 598 41.59 -4.82 3.64
N PHE A 599 41.24 -5.94 3.00
CA PHE A 599 42.04 -6.48 1.91
C PHE A 599 41.97 -5.63 0.65
N LYS A 600 43.13 -5.33 0.06
CA LYS A 600 43.20 -4.81 -1.29
C LYS A 600 42.69 -5.86 -2.28
N SER A 601 42.02 -5.42 -3.34
CA SER A 601 41.60 -6.31 -4.43
C SER A 601 42.80 -6.85 -5.23
N ALA A 602 43.87 -6.07 -5.32
CA ALA A 602 45.16 -6.47 -5.88
C ALA A 602 46.32 -5.68 -5.25
N ILE A 603 47.53 -6.24 -5.30
CA ILE A 603 48.78 -5.56 -4.91
C ILE A 603 49.81 -5.64 -6.02
N ARG A 604 50.69 -4.64 -6.08
CA ARG A 604 51.82 -4.60 -7.01
C ARG A 604 53.13 -4.73 -6.23
N VAL A 605 53.96 -5.70 -6.59
CA VAL A 605 55.18 -6.06 -5.84
C VAL A 605 56.38 -5.98 -6.77
N GLU A 606 57.40 -5.20 -6.40
CA GLU A 606 58.62 -4.99 -7.21
C GLU A 606 59.75 -5.92 -6.77
N LEU A 607 60.35 -6.64 -7.72
CA LEU A 607 61.46 -7.57 -7.47
C LEU A 607 62.77 -6.84 -7.13
N ASP A 608 63.53 -7.38 -6.17
CA ASP A 608 64.85 -6.88 -5.75
C ASP A 608 65.98 -7.32 -6.69
N GLU A 609 67.22 -6.89 -6.41
CA GLU A 609 68.43 -7.21 -7.21
C GLU A 609 68.72 -8.72 -7.35
N ASN A 610 68.04 -9.59 -6.60
CA ASN A 610 68.16 -11.05 -6.69
C ASN A 610 66.98 -11.72 -7.40
N GLY A 611 66.03 -10.94 -7.92
CA GLY A 611 64.84 -11.42 -8.64
C GLY A 611 63.76 -11.92 -7.70
N ARG A 612 63.75 -11.38 -6.46
CA ARG A 612 62.87 -11.80 -5.39
C ARG A 612 62.20 -10.59 -4.77
N ALA A 613 60.93 -10.73 -4.44
CA ALA A 613 60.28 -9.78 -3.57
C ALA A 613 59.63 -10.54 -2.44
N GLU A 614 59.81 -10.05 -1.23
CA GLU A 614 59.14 -10.58 -0.06
C GLU A 614 58.04 -9.59 0.32
N THR A 615 56.83 -10.09 0.39
CA THR A 615 55.70 -9.31 0.89
C THR A 615 55.52 -9.56 2.37
N SER A 616 54.91 -8.60 3.03
CA SER A 616 54.43 -8.68 4.39
C SER A 616 52.92 -8.57 4.41
N LEU A 617 52.29 -8.91 5.53
CA LEU A 617 50.85 -8.76 5.71
C LEU A 617 50.33 -7.35 5.35
N GLN A 618 51.12 -6.31 5.64
CA GLN A 618 50.73 -4.93 5.39
C GLN A 618 50.53 -4.62 3.91
N ASP A 619 51.26 -5.30 3.03
CA ASP A 619 51.20 -5.03 1.60
C ASP A 619 49.80 -5.35 1.05
N TYR A 620 49.15 -6.38 1.58
CA TYR A 620 47.83 -6.88 1.19
C TYR A 620 46.66 -6.08 1.74
N LEU A 621 46.89 -5.15 2.66
CA LEU A 621 45.85 -4.47 3.41
C LEU A 621 45.84 -2.96 3.15
N GLU A 622 44.66 -2.35 3.19
CA GLU A 622 44.43 -0.90 3.10
C GLU A 622 44.56 -0.22 4.47
N ASN A 623 44.35 -0.95 5.57
CA ASN A 623 44.52 -0.50 6.94
C ASN A 623 45.79 -1.07 7.60
N GLU A 624 46.17 -0.49 8.75
CA GLU A 624 47.38 -0.89 9.48
C GLU A 624 47.26 -2.33 10.04
N VAL A 625 48.35 -3.10 9.93
CA VAL A 625 48.47 -4.44 10.54
C VAL A 625 48.48 -4.33 12.05
N GLN A 626 47.61 -5.10 12.69
CA GLN A 626 47.57 -5.20 14.15
C GLN A 626 48.60 -6.21 14.66
N GLU A 627 49.24 -5.91 15.80
CA GLU A 627 50.31 -6.76 16.37
C GLU A 627 49.80 -8.17 16.73
N GLU A 628 48.49 -8.31 16.98
CA GLU A 628 47.84 -9.54 17.42
C GLU A 628 47.29 -10.43 16.27
N TRP A 629 47.45 -10.03 15.01
CA TRP A 629 47.00 -10.81 13.87
C TRP A 629 47.98 -11.95 13.51
N GLU A 630 47.47 -13.18 13.50
CA GLU A 630 48.13 -14.38 12.97
C GLU A 630 47.64 -14.65 11.54
N VAL A 631 48.54 -14.62 10.57
CA VAL A 631 48.20 -14.84 9.15
C VAL A 631 48.69 -16.19 8.63
N VAL A 632 47.86 -16.82 7.79
CA VAL A 632 48.20 -18.00 6.99
C VAL A 632 48.04 -17.66 5.51
N TYR A 633 49.07 -17.91 4.72
CA TYR A 633 49.08 -17.73 3.27
C TYR A 633 48.90 -19.06 2.54
N SER A 634 48.13 -19.09 1.45
CA SER A 634 47.99 -20.30 0.62
C SER A 634 49.23 -20.64 -0.20
N ARG A 635 50.12 -19.66 -0.41
CA ARG A 635 51.45 -19.83 -1.00
C ARG A 635 52.51 -19.02 -0.26
N SER A 636 53.76 -19.18 -0.69
CA SER A 636 54.91 -18.40 -0.20
C SER A 636 54.71 -16.89 -0.38
N GLU A 637 55.03 -16.11 0.65
CA GLU A 637 55.11 -14.63 0.66
C GLU A 637 56.26 -14.08 -0.19
N ILE A 638 57.19 -14.96 -0.57
CA ILE A 638 58.27 -14.68 -1.50
C ILE A 638 57.77 -14.89 -2.92
N TYR A 639 57.72 -13.80 -3.66
CA TYR A 639 57.54 -13.76 -5.10
C TYR A 639 58.88 -13.77 -5.80
N THR A 640 58.92 -14.40 -6.97
CA THR A 640 60.11 -14.47 -7.79
C THR A 640 59.76 -14.11 -9.20
N CYS A 641 60.79 -14.02 -10.05
CA CYS A 641 60.58 -13.78 -11.47
C CYS A 641 59.58 -14.75 -12.12
N THR A 642 59.35 -15.97 -11.64
CA THR A 642 58.33 -16.84 -12.27
C THR A 642 56.89 -16.34 -12.09
N ASP A 643 56.67 -15.34 -11.23
CA ASP A 643 55.36 -14.80 -10.90
C ASP A 643 55.00 -13.52 -11.72
N LEU A 644 55.85 -13.08 -12.67
CA LEU A 644 55.63 -11.82 -13.44
C LEU A 644 54.35 -11.79 -14.29
N SER A 645 53.72 -12.93 -14.58
CA SER A 645 52.40 -12.96 -15.26
C SER A 645 51.21 -12.66 -14.32
N GLY A 646 51.47 -12.33 -13.07
CA GLY A 646 50.48 -12.20 -12.02
C GLY A 646 50.15 -13.54 -11.37
N THR A 647 49.81 -13.52 -10.07
CA THR A 647 49.45 -14.71 -9.31
C THR A 647 48.43 -14.40 -8.22
N GLU A 648 47.80 -15.42 -7.64
CA GLU A 648 46.84 -15.28 -6.55
C GLU A 648 47.48 -15.75 -5.24
N ASN A 649 47.22 -15.03 -4.14
CA ASN A 649 47.54 -15.48 -2.80
C ASN A 649 46.28 -15.37 -1.93
N GLU A 650 45.90 -16.46 -1.27
CA GLU A 650 44.80 -16.46 -0.31
C GLU A 650 45.37 -16.24 1.08
N LEU A 651 44.93 -15.17 1.74
CA LEU A 651 45.32 -14.81 3.08
C LEU A 651 44.18 -15.17 4.02
N LYS A 652 44.50 -15.91 5.09
CA LYS A 652 43.62 -16.12 6.23
C LYS A 652 44.24 -15.45 7.46
N ILE A 653 43.67 -14.34 7.90
CA ILE A 653 44.09 -13.60 9.11
C ILE A 653 43.23 -14.04 10.28
N THR A 654 43.85 -14.31 11.42
CA THR A 654 43.21 -14.69 12.68
C THR A 654 43.66 -13.74 13.78
N ASP A 655 42.77 -13.02 14.45
CA ASP A 655 43.20 -12.19 15.59
C ASP A 655 43.45 -13.00 16.88
N SER A 656 43.98 -12.37 17.92
CA SER A 656 44.19 -13.01 19.24
C SER A 656 42.91 -13.48 19.92
N LYS A 657 41.73 -13.05 19.46
CA LYS A 657 40.41 -13.44 19.95
C LYS A 657 39.83 -14.63 19.18
N GLY A 658 40.48 -15.04 18.07
CA GLY A 658 40.11 -16.19 17.25
C GLY A 658 39.19 -15.85 16.06
N ASN A 659 38.94 -14.57 15.78
CA ASN A 659 38.19 -14.14 14.60
C ASN A 659 39.02 -14.38 13.34
N THR A 660 38.43 -14.91 12.27
CA THR A 660 39.17 -15.24 11.04
C THR A 660 38.58 -14.59 9.80
N TRP A 661 39.42 -13.94 8.99
CA TRP A 661 39.07 -13.34 7.70
C TRP A 661 39.89 -13.98 6.58
N THR A 662 39.22 -14.41 5.49
CA THR A 662 39.88 -15.05 4.35
C THR A 662 39.61 -14.30 3.05
N LYS A 663 40.65 -13.99 2.29
CA LYS A 663 40.53 -13.35 0.96
C LYS A 663 41.60 -13.81 -0.01
N VAL A 664 41.22 -14.01 -1.27
CA VAL A 664 42.16 -14.15 -2.40
C VAL A 664 42.51 -12.75 -2.92
N VAL A 665 43.78 -12.38 -2.88
CA VAL A 665 44.31 -11.12 -3.41
C VAL A 665 45.14 -11.41 -4.66
N LEU A 666 44.87 -10.66 -5.74
CA LEU A 666 45.66 -10.71 -6.96
C LEU A 666 46.99 -9.98 -6.74
N VAL A 667 48.11 -10.63 -7.04
CA VAL A 667 49.45 -10.06 -6.91
C VAL A 667 50.04 -9.87 -8.30
N GLU A 668 50.14 -8.61 -8.69
CA GLU A 668 50.89 -8.16 -9.85
C GLU A 668 52.36 -8.07 -9.46
N VAL A 669 53.16 -9.07 -9.82
CA VAL A 669 54.61 -9.02 -9.60
C VAL A 669 55.25 -8.33 -10.80
N VAL A 670 56.05 -7.31 -10.54
CA VAL A 670 56.72 -6.51 -11.56
C VAL A 670 58.21 -6.45 -11.26
N ASP A 671 59.01 -6.29 -12.30
CA ASP A 671 60.44 -6.02 -12.18
C ASP A 671 60.71 -4.58 -12.62
N THR A 672 61.40 -3.80 -11.81
CA THR A 672 61.71 -2.39 -12.09
C THR A 672 63.20 -2.10 -12.17
N ILE A 673 64.05 -3.12 -12.00
CA ILE A 673 65.50 -2.96 -11.97
C ILE A 673 66.06 -3.19 -13.37
N PRO A 674 66.78 -2.22 -13.95
CA PRO A 674 67.36 -2.40 -15.27
C PRO A 674 68.56 -3.35 -15.27
N PRO A 675 68.74 -4.12 -16.36
CA PRO A 675 69.86 -5.01 -16.54
C PRO A 675 71.16 -4.22 -16.69
N ASP A 676 72.28 -4.67 -16.10
CA ASP A 676 73.64 -4.18 -16.41
C ASP A 676 74.44 -5.28 -17.13
N PHE A 677 75.45 -4.92 -17.95
CA PHE A 677 76.18 -5.91 -18.76
C PHE A 677 77.55 -5.48 -19.24
N GLU A 678 78.47 -6.41 -19.46
CA GLU A 678 79.70 -6.15 -20.21
C GLU A 678 79.56 -6.46 -21.71
N ALA A 679 80.19 -5.65 -22.56
CA ALA A 679 80.21 -5.82 -24.02
C ALA A 679 81.63 -5.62 -24.60
N THR A 680 81.92 -6.20 -25.76
CA THR A 680 83.15 -6.03 -26.57
C THR A 680 82.83 -5.49 -27.96
N ASN A 681 83.77 -5.41 -28.90
CA ASN A 681 83.54 -5.05 -30.30
C ASN A 681 83.12 -6.28 -31.16
N ALA A 682 82.51 -6.07 -32.33
CA ALA A 682 81.82 -7.03 -33.22
C ALA A 682 82.51 -7.36 -34.56
N ASN A 683 82.25 -8.55 -35.12
CA ASN A 683 82.71 -9.02 -36.44
C ASN A 683 81.59 -9.81 -37.17
N LEU A 684 81.12 -9.39 -38.35
CA LEU A 684 79.84 -9.80 -38.96
C LEU A 684 79.92 -10.24 -40.43
N PRO A 685 78.89 -10.87 -41.03
CA PRO A 685 78.79 -11.07 -42.48
C PRO A 685 77.89 -10.05 -43.21
N PHE A 686 78.19 -9.62 -44.44
CA PHE A 686 77.51 -8.57 -45.20
C PHE A 686 76.76 -9.04 -46.46
N ASP A 687 75.53 -8.64 -46.74
CA ASP A 687 74.82 -9.10 -47.94
C ASP A 687 74.72 -8.10 -49.13
N LYS A 688 75.17 -8.51 -50.33
CA LYS A 688 75.26 -7.78 -51.61
C LYS A 688 73.94 -7.44 -52.27
N THR A 689 72.90 -8.22 -52.08
CA THR A 689 71.64 -8.00 -52.82
C THR A 689 70.79 -6.93 -52.17
N ILE A 690 70.67 -6.99 -50.84
CA ILE A 690 70.14 -5.87 -50.08
C ILE A 690 71.17 -4.76 -50.14
N GLY A 691 72.44 -5.16 -50.31
CA GLY A 691 73.54 -4.27 -50.15
C GLY A 691 73.45 -3.69 -48.78
N LYS A 692 73.21 -4.54 -47.77
CA LYS A 692 73.32 -4.21 -46.35
C LYS A 692 73.32 -5.42 -45.40
N VAL A 693 73.96 -5.31 -44.23
CA VAL A 693 73.92 -6.24 -43.07
C VAL A 693 73.50 -5.53 -41.82
N THR A 694 72.68 -6.23 -41.06
CA THR A 694 72.19 -5.79 -39.76
C THR A 694 73.10 -6.25 -38.62
N LEU A 695 73.38 -5.36 -37.67
CA LEU A 695 74.13 -5.61 -36.45
C LEU A 695 73.24 -6.20 -35.37
N SER A 696 73.74 -7.15 -34.58
CA SER A 696 73.03 -7.74 -33.46
C SER A 696 73.85 -7.70 -32.14
N PRO A 697 73.18 -7.74 -30.99
CA PRO A 697 73.80 -7.70 -29.66
C PRO A 697 74.88 -8.76 -29.39
N ASP A 698 74.63 -9.98 -29.87
CA ASP A 698 75.54 -11.13 -29.70
C ASP A 698 76.90 -10.88 -30.35
N ASP A 699 76.94 -10.06 -31.40
CA ASP A 699 78.17 -9.71 -32.10
C ASP A 699 79.15 -8.97 -31.18
N PHE A 700 78.64 -8.29 -30.16
CA PHE A 700 79.43 -7.58 -29.16
C PHE A 700 79.76 -8.44 -27.93
N TYR A 701 79.65 -9.77 -28.01
CA TYR A 701 79.89 -10.71 -26.91
C TYR A 701 79.15 -10.35 -25.62
N ILE A 702 77.93 -9.87 -25.74
CA ILE A 702 77.06 -9.66 -24.59
C ILE A 702 76.57 -11.04 -24.15
N ARG A 703 77.19 -11.59 -23.11
CA ARG A 703 76.89 -12.95 -22.63
C ARG A 703 76.08 -12.89 -21.36
N THR A 704 75.11 -13.79 -21.27
CA THR A 704 74.23 -13.97 -20.11
C THR A 704 75.01 -14.09 -18.78
N GLU A 705 76.20 -14.70 -18.77
CA GLU A 705 77.05 -14.81 -17.57
C GLU A 705 77.71 -13.49 -17.10
N TYR A 706 77.65 -12.43 -17.91
CA TYR A 706 78.10 -11.08 -17.61
C TYR A 706 76.99 -10.03 -17.73
N ILE A 707 75.75 -10.50 -17.89
CA ILE A 707 74.56 -9.68 -17.73
C ILE A 707 74.16 -9.85 -16.27
N TYR A 708 74.21 -8.76 -15.52
CA TYR A 708 73.73 -8.66 -14.16
C TYR A 708 72.30 -8.17 -14.23
N GLU A 709 71.39 -9.13 -14.23
CA GLU A 709 69.96 -8.92 -14.31
C GLU A 709 69.31 -9.84 -13.29
N ASN A 710 68.46 -9.26 -12.45
CA ASN A 710 67.87 -9.91 -11.29
C ASN A 710 66.89 -11.02 -11.70
N CYS A 711 66.26 -10.90 -12.87
CA CYS A 711 65.39 -11.94 -13.43
C CYS A 711 65.97 -12.82 -14.53
N LEU A 712 67.27 -12.74 -14.76
CA LEU A 712 67.92 -13.38 -15.91
C LEU A 712 67.80 -14.91 -15.94
N ASN A 713 67.73 -15.53 -14.76
CA ASN A 713 67.60 -16.99 -14.63
C ASN A 713 66.20 -17.48 -14.99
N THR A 714 65.23 -16.58 -15.09
CA THR A 714 63.83 -16.90 -15.40
C THR A 714 63.41 -16.35 -16.75
N TYR A 715 63.74 -15.10 -17.06
CA TYR A 715 63.44 -14.48 -18.34
C TYR A 715 64.68 -13.86 -18.97
N PRO A 716 64.81 -13.96 -20.31
CA PRO A 716 65.91 -13.30 -21.01
C PRO A 716 65.67 -11.79 -21.08
N VAL A 717 66.77 -11.01 -21.07
CA VAL A 717 66.77 -9.59 -21.45
C VAL A 717 66.68 -9.43 -22.96
N SER A 718 65.96 -8.41 -23.41
CA SER A 718 66.06 -7.88 -24.77
C SER A 718 67.27 -6.95 -24.89
N ILE A 719 67.83 -6.83 -26.09
CA ILE A 719 69.01 -5.99 -26.33
C ILE A 719 68.83 -5.25 -27.65
N ASP A 720 69.05 -3.95 -27.66
CA ASP A 720 68.86 -3.03 -28.77
C ASP A 720 70.18 -2.31 -29.14
N LEU A 721 70.33 -1.85 -30.39
CA LEU A 721 71.57 -1.27 -30.90
C LEU A 721 71.32 0.06 -31.63
N SER A 722 72.12 1.11 -31.41
CA SER A 722 71.93 2.43 -32.06
C SER A 722 72.27 2.47 -33.53
N LYS A 723 73.09 1.52 -34.00
CA LYS A 723 73.27 1.26 -35.41
C LYS A 723 73.10 -0.23 -35.61
N THR A 724 72.00 -0.53 -36.29
CA THR A 724 71.61 -1.88 -36.62
C THR A 724 71.98 -2.23 -38.04
N GLU A 725 72.61 -1.39 -38.88
CA GLU A 725 72.81 -1.77 -40.31
C GLU A 725 74.01 -1.10 -41.02
N ILE A 726 74.59 -1.78 -42.02
CA ILE A 726 75.77 -1.41 -42.87
C ILE A 726 75.44 -1.72 -44.34
N THR A 727 75.83 -0.97 -45.40
CA THR A 727 75.32 -1.05 -46.82
C THR A 727 76.32 -1.28 -48.02
N CYS A 728 75.88 -1.49 -49.30
CA CYS A 728 76.71 -1.88 -50.50
C CYS A 728 77.58 -0.69 -50.95
N ALA A 729 77.22 0.52 -50.53
CA ALA A 729 78.06 1.71 -50.65
C ALA A 729 79.24 1.69 -49.67
N ASP A 730 79.11 0.93 -48.58
CA ASP A 730 80.20 0.60 -47.67
C ASP A 730 81.07 -0.56 -48.23
N LEU A 731 80.76 -1.13 -49.43
CA LEU A 731 81.48 -2.22 -50.10
C LEU A 731 82.11 -1.87 -51.49
N ASN A 732 83.15 -2.62 -51.89
CA ASN A 732 83.67 -2.69 -53.27
C ASN A 732 82.91 -3.69 -54.19
N PRO A 733 82.98 -3.60 -55.55
CA PRO A 733 82.19 -4.41 -56.50
C PRO A 733 82.38 -5.93 -56.46
N ASP A 734 83.49 -6.39 -55.92
CA ASP A 734 83.79 -7.79 -55.62
C ASP A 734 83.41 -8.19 -54.17
N GLY A 735 83.37 -7.22 -53.25
CA GLY A 735 82.82 -7.22 -51.88
C GLY A 735 83.79 -6.95 -50.68
N SER A 736 84.27 -5.71 -50.39
CA SER A 736 85.20 -5.34 -49.24
C SER A 736 85.04 -3.86 -48.62
N TYR A 737 85.44 -3.46 -47.34
CA TYR A 737 85.01 -2.21 -46.52
C TYR A 737 85.94 -1.55 -45.36
N ASP A 738 85.57 -0.38 -44.67
CA ASP A 738 86.22 0.47 -43.55
C ASP A 738 85.60 0.32 -42.08
N PRO A 739 86.18 0.80 -40.92
CA PRO A 739 85.69 0.50 -39.52
C PRO A 739 84.41 1.21 -39.01
N ILE A 740 83.50 0.49 -38.31
CA ILE A 740 82.12 0.94 -37.94
C ILE A 740 81.87 0.94 -36.40
N THR A 741 80.97 1.79 -35.83
CA THR A 741 80.66 1.91 -34.36
C THR A 741 79.16 1.90 -33.99
N VAL A 742 78.79 1.38 -32.81
CA VAL A 742 77.40 1.08 -32.36
C VAL A 742 77.20 1.25 -30.83
N ASP A 743 76.12 1.91 -30.36
CA ASP A 743 75.66 1.89 -28.95
C ASP A 743 74.72 0.71 -28.70
N ILE A 744 74.71 0.14 -27.50
CA ILE A 744 74.02 -1.10 -27.18
C ILE A 744 73.21 -0.91 -25.91
N THR A 745 71.90 -1.18 -25.93
CA THR A 745 70.95 -0.97 -24.84
C THR A 745 70.31 -2.30 -24.43
N LEU A 746 70.56 -2.81 -23.22
CA LEU A 746 69.85 -3.96 -22.68
C LEU A 746 68.54 -3.51 -22.05
N THR A 747 67.46 -4.26 -22.23
CA THR A 747 66.15 -4.01 -21.64
C THR A 747 65.57 -5.33 -21.11
N ASP A 748 65.25 -5.46 -19.83
CA ASP A 748 64.74 -6.71 -19.24
C ASP A 748 63.30 -7.07 -19.69
N HIS A 749 62.76 -8.19 -19.17
CA HIS A 749 61.41 -8.68 -19.49
C HIS A 749 60.29 -7.73 -19.07
N SER A 750 60.51 -6.93 -18.03
CA SER A 750 59.56 -5.94 -17.53
C SER A 750 59.77 -4.55 -18.13
N GLY A 751 60.81 -4.37 -18.96
CA GLY A 751 61.01 -3.19 -19.79
C GLY A 751 62.02 -2.17 -19.26
N ASN A 752 62.80 -2.46 -18.21
CA ASN A 752 63.82 -1.51 -17.71
C ASN A 752 65.14 -1.69 -18.47
N SER A 753 65.94 -0.61 -18.69
CA SER A 753 67.07 -0.66 -19.64
C SER A 753 68.37 0.11 -19.28
N THR A 754 69.52 -0.32 -19.85
CA THR A 754 70.89 0.26 -19.71
C THR A 754 71.67 0.30 -21.04
N THR A 755 72.47 1.35 -21.34
CA THR A 755 73.20 1.51 -22.64
C THR A 755 74.75 1.64 -22.56
N LYS A 756 75.53 0.99 -23.46
CA LYS A 756 77.02 1.03 -23.62
C LYS A 756 77.51 1.03 -25.12
N THR A 757 78.61 1.70 -25.50
CA THR A 757 79.08 1.87 -26.93
C THR A 757 80.30 1.03 -27.39
N ARG A 758 80.31 0.46 -28.62
CA ARG A 758 81.32 -0.48 -29.21
C ARG A 758 81.57 -0.36 -30.75
N THR A 759 82.48 -1.15 -31.35
CA THR A 759 82.90 -1.10 -32.80
C THR A 759 82.68 -2.40 -33.61
N VAL A 760 82.71 -2.42 -34.97
CA VAL A 760 82.32 -3.55 -35.88
C VAL A 760 83.22 -3.74 -37.13
N ASP A 761 83.48 -5.01 -37.49
CA ASP A 761 84.11 -5.54 -38.74
C ASP A 761 83.13 -6.50 -39.55
N LEU A 762 83.31 -6.86 -40.86
CA LEU A 762 82.36 -7.51 -41.83
C LEU A 762 82.93 -8.64 -42.79
N ASN A 763 82.04 -9.47 -43.41
CA ASN A 763 82.31 -10.64 -44.30
C ASN A 763 81.19 -10.91 -45.39
N VAL A 764 81.41 -10.68 -46.69
CA VAL A 764 80.34 -10.42 -47.72
C VAL A 764 79.64 -11.66 -48.43
N PHE A 765 78.30 -11.66 -48.74
CA PHE A 765 77.37 -12.70 -49.34
C PHE A 765 76.10 -12.12 -50.12
N GLU A 766 74.99 -12.82 -50.49
CA GLU A 766 73.78 -12.37 -51.28
C GLU A 766 72.39 -12.95 -50.77
N SER A 767 71.33 -12.12 -50.57
CA SER A 767 70.09 -12.44 -49.79
C SER A 767 68.73 -12.14 -50.45
N LYS A 768 68.68 -11.26 -51.44
CA LYS A 768 67.49 -10.68 -52.09
C LYS A 768 67.66 -10.88 -53.57
N LYS A 769 66.89 -11.76 -54.12
CA LYS A 769 67.02 -12.02 -55.54
C LYS A 769 65.89 -11.30 -56.25
N VAL A 770 66.05 -10.99 -57.53
CA VAL A 770 64.89 -10.52 -58.31
C VAL A 770 63.80 -11.54 -58.19
N SER A 771 62.60 -11.10 -57.84
CA SER A 771 61.51 -12.03 -57.67
C SER A 771 61.23 -12.69 -58.99
N LEU A 772 60.80 -13.92 -58.90
CA LEU A 772 60.14 -14.57 -59.99
C LEU A 772 58.72 -14.83 -59.48
N THR A 773 57.75 -14.11 -60.01
CA THR A 773 56.35 -14.19 -59.56
C THR A 773 55.49 -14.85 -60.63
N ALA A 774 54.54 -15.67 -60.23
CA ALA A 774 53.42 -16.01 -61.08
C ALA A 774 52.45 -14.81 -61.10
N LEU A 775 51.99 -14.37 -62.27
CA LEU A 775 51.15 -13.16 -62.40
C LEU A 775 49.75 -13.30 -61.80
N ASN A 776 49.30 -14.52 -61.53
CA ASN A 776 48.05 -14.85 -60.83
C ASN A 776 48.28 -16.05 -59.91
N GLU A 777 47.38 -16.28 -58.96
CA GLU A 777 47.39 -17.50 -58.15
C GLU A 777 46.95 -18.71 -58.98
N LEU A 778 47.64 -19.83 -58.82
CA LEU A 778 47.31 -21.07 -59.51
C LEU A 778 46.22 -21.82 -58.74
N TYR A 779 44.94 -21.53 -59.02
CA TYR A 779 43.81 -22.31 -58.50
C TYR A 779 43.66 -23.67 -59.23
N GLU A 780 43.01 -24.64 -58.60
CA GLU A 780 42.93 -26.03 -59.07
C GLU A 780 42.39 -26.11 -60.52
N GLY A 781 43.26 -26.47 -61.49
CA GLY A 781 42.93 -26.65 -62.92
C GLY A 781 43.33 -25.52 -63.90
N GLY A 782 44.06 -24.48 -63.45
CA GLY A 782 44.48 -23.32 -64.28
C GLY A 782 45.90 -23.36 -64.90
N GLU A 783 46.31 -22.27 -65.59
CA GLU A 783 47.67 -22.01 -66.13
C GLU A 783 48.12 -20.58 -65.75
N VAL A 784 49.44 -20.32 -65.68
CA VAL A 784 49.95 -19.02 -65.22
C VAL A 784 51.27 -18.59 -65.88
N GLU A 785 51.45 -17.26 -66.04
CA GLU A 785 52.68 -16.64 -66.52
C GLU A 785 53.60 -16.28 -65.36
N LEU A 786 54.88 -16.66 -65.44
CA LEU A 786 55.93 -16.26 -64.52
C LEU A 786 56.62 -15.01 -65.06
N LYS A 787 56.86 -14.03 -64.21
CA LYS A 787 57.50 -12.77 -64.57
C LYS A 787 58.60 -12.48 -63.55
N LEU A 788 59.79 -12.17 -64.06
CA LEU A 788 60.84 -11.60 -63.23
C LEU A 788 60.39 -10.20 -62.86
N GLY A 789 60.28 -9.97 -61.55
CA GLY A 789 59.86 -8.69 -61.04
C GLY A 789 60.94 -7.64 -61.26
N GLU A 790 60.55 -6.38 -61.13
CA GLU A 790 61.47 -5.26 -61.31
C GLU A 790 62.11 -4.88 -59.94
N GLU A 791 62.19 -5.83 -58.96
CA GLU A 791 62.63 -5.58 -57.56
C GLU A 791 64.01 -4.99 -57.48
N LEU A 792 64.81 -5.32 -58.47
CA LEU A 792 66.11 -4.76 -58.68
C LEU A 792 66.07 -4.29 -60.13
N ASP A 793 66.81 -3.24 -60.46
CA ASP A 793 66.91 -2.83 -61.86
C ASP A 793 68.00 -3.70 -62.48
N TYR A 794 67.69 -4.51 -63.48
CA TYR A 794 68.65 -5.49 -63.97
C TYR A 794 68.54 -5.84 -65.45
N ASP A 795 69.62 -6.41 -65.95
CA ASP A 795 69.67 -7.12 -67.24
C ASP A 795 69.63 -8.64 -67.01
N VAL A 796 68.80 -9.37 -67.78
CA VAL A 796 68.64 -10.84 -67.68
C VAL A 796 69.73 -11.58 -68.46
N LEU A 797 70.33 -12.57 -67.82
CA LEU A 797 71.42 -13.35 -68.40
C LEU A 797 70.99 -14.76 -68.87
N SER A 798 70.15 -15.49 -68.11
CA SER A 798 69.70 -16.89 -68.40
C SER A 798 68.54 -17.40 -67.48
N TRP A 799 67.88 -18.54 -67.81
CA TRP A 799 66.74 -19.18 -67.09
C TRP A 799 66.85 -20.71 -66.87
N TYR A 800 66.26 -21.24 -65.78
CA TYR A 800 66.36 -22.65 -65.35
C TYR A 800 65.07 -23.22 -64.72
N ARG A 801 64.80 -24.54 -64.90
CA ARG A 801 63.78 -25.33 -64.16
C ARG A 801 64.45 -26.52 -63.49
N TYR A 802 64.31 -26.67 -62.17
CA TYR A 802 65.03 -27.69 -61.38
C TYR A 802 66.53 -27.79 -61.77
N ASP A 803 67.19 -26.63 -61.87
CA ASP A 803 68.61 -26.45 -62.28
C ASP A 803 68.98 -26.94 -63.70
N GLN A 804 68.03 -27.38 -64.52
CA GLN A 804 68.27 -27.63 -65.94
C GLN A 804 68.03 -26.35 -66.76
N LEU A 805 69.01 -26.00 -67.59
CA LEU A 805 68.92 -24.86 -68.49
C LEU A 805 67.73 -25.06 -69.45
N ILE A 806 66.88 -24.04 -69.55
CA ILE A 806 65.84 -23.98 -70.58
C ILE A 806 66.49 -23.32 -71.81
N GLU A 807 66.79 -24.11 -72.85
CA GLU A 807 67.56 -23.61 -74.00
C GLU A 807 66.84 -22.48 -74.75
N GLY A 808 67.49 -21.31 -74.83
CA GLY A 808 67.09 -20.21 -75.72
C GLY A 808 66.42 -19.00 -75.05
N GLU A 809 66.09 -19.07 -73.75
CA GLU A 809 65.28 -18.03 -73.08
C GLU A 809 66.11 -16.95 -72.35
N LYS A 810 65.79 -15.67 -72.60
CA LYS A 810 66.46 -14.48 -72.02
C LYS A 810 65.52 -13.29 -71.78
N GLY A 811 64.22 -13.50 -71.91
CA GLY A 811 63.21 -12.47 -71.61
C GLY A 811 63.03 -12.29 -70.10
N ASN A 812 62.24 -11.29 -69.71
CA ASN A 812 61.84 -11.08 -68.32
C ASN A 812 60.52 -11.81 -67.93
N SER A 813 59.94 -12.68 -68.79
CA SER A 813 58.78 -13.54 -68.46
C SER A 813 58.78 -14.94 -69.15
N LEU A 814 57.97 -15.89 -68.63
CA LEU A 814 57.89 -17.32 -68.99
C LEU A 814 56.52 -17.98 -68.63
N ILE A 815 55.79 -18.65 -69.54
CA ILE A 815 54.45 -19.27 -69.28
C ILE A 815 54.53 -20.76 -68.89
N VAL A 816 53.80 -21.21 -67.86
CA VAL A 816 53.86 -22.59 -67.30
C VAL A 816 52.50 -23.17 -66.86
N LYS A 817 52.38 -24.52 -66.80
CA LYS A 817 51.14 -25.26 -66.41
C LYS A 817 51.33 -26.26 -65.26
N GLU A 818 52.57 -26.50 -64.86
CA GLU A 818 52.94 -27.53 -63.90
C GLU A 818 53.59 -26.88 -62.69
N ILE A 819 53.33 -27.43 -61.51
CA ILE A 819 54.03 -27.02 -60.29
C ILE A 819 55.54 -27.32 -60.39
N GLY A 820 56.36 -26.48 -59.76
CA GLY A 820 57.80 -26.68 -59.64
C GLY A 820 58.62 -25.42 -59.44
N LEU A 821 59.95 -25.61 -59.36
CA LEU A 821 60.96 -24.60 -59.01
C LEU A 821 61.65 -23.99 -60.25
N TYR A 822 61.53 -22.67 -60.45
CA TYR A 822 62.08 -21.91 -61.58
C TYR A 822 63.02 -20.78 -61.12
N VAL A 823 64.09 -20.41 -61.85
CA VAL A 823 65.04 -19.32 -61.47
C VAL A 823 65.79 -18.70 -62.67
N ALA A 824 66.26 -17.45 -62.55
CA ALA A 824 67.05 -16.69 -63.54
C ALA A 824 68.36 -16.08 -62.95
N GLU A 825 69.27 -15.57 -63.79
CA GLU A 825 70.54 -14.92 -63.40
C GLU A 825 70.66 -13.48 -63.95
N ILE A 826 71.18 -12.51 -63.17
CA ILE A 826 70.93 -11.06 -63.36
C ILE A 826 72.01 -10.09 -62.80
N GLN A 827 71.94 -8.79 -63.13
CA GLN A 827 72.88 -7.76 -62.66
C GLN A 827 72.15 -6.50 -62.15
N LEU A 828 72.39 -6.01 -60.92
CA LEU A 828 71.55 -4.98 -60.27
C LEU A 828 72.01 -3.52 -60.43
N SER A 829 71.08 -2.56 -60.31
CA SER A 829 71.34 -1.11 -60.27
C SER A 829 72.06 -0.61 -59.02
N ASN A 830 71.91 -1.28 -57.87
CA ASN A 830 72.66 -0.96 -56.64
C ASN A 830 74.17 -1.30 -56.76
N GLY A 831 74.57 -1.79 -57.94
CA GLY A 831 75.95 -2.08 -58.31
C GLY A 831 76.40 -3.49 -57.99
N CYS A 832 75.60 -4.26 -57.24
CA CYS A 832 75.91 -5.61 -56.79
C CYS A 832 75.35 -6.65 -57.83
N GLN A 833 76.09 -7.71 -58.20
CA GLN A 833 75.66 -8.75 -59.18
C GLN A 833 75.07 -9.97 -58.48
N VAL A 834 73.96 -10.56 -58.97
CA VAL A 834 73.18 -11.56 -58.20
C VAL A 834 72.39 -12.57 -59.09
N LYS A 835 71.70 -13.56 -58.49
CA LYS A 835 70.69 -14.41 -59.20
C LYS A 835 69.25 -13.98 -58.85
N SER A 836 68.23 -14.48 -59.55
CA SER A 836 66.79 -14.31 -59.22
C SER A 836 66.32 -15.34 -58.19
N GLU A 837 65.17 -15.09 -57.59
CA GLU A 837 64.52 -16.01 -56.68
C GLU A 837 64.09 -17.25 -57.43
N VAL A 838 64.07 -18.35 -56.68
CA VAL A 838 63.52 -19.58 -57.16
C VAL A 838 62.02 -19.54 -56.88
N LEU A 839 61.18 -19.45 -57.91
CA LEU A 839 59.74 -19.54 -57.73
C LEU A 839 59.34 -21.00 -57.61
N ASN A 840 58.81 -21.41 -56.45
CA ASN A 840 58.00 -22.63 -56.33
C ASN A 840 56.55 -22.28 -56.60
N LEU A 841 55.98 -22.81 -57.66
CA LEU A 841 54.60 -22.51 -58.02
C LEU A 841 53.60 -23.39 -57.21
N GLU A 842 52.82 -22.76 -56.31
CA GLU A 842 51.81 -23.34 -55.37
C GLU A 842 50.45 -22.55 -55.41
N GLN A 843 49.48 -22.77 -54.49
CA GLN A 843 48.04 -22.32 -54.57
C GLN A 843 47.55 -21.54 -53.26
N SER A 844 46.77 -20.40 -53.26
CA SER A 844 46.60 -19.34 -52.14
C SER A 844 45.16 -18.76 -51.70
N GLU A 845 45.03 -17.82 -50.66
CA GLU A 845 43.82 -17.15 -49.93
C GLU A 845 43.93 -15.59 -49.40
N PHE A 846 42.91 -14.79 -48.89
CA PHE A 846 42.76 -13.23 -48.77
C PHE A 846 42.34 -12.45 -47.43
N ASP A 847 42.46 -11.07 -47.35
CA ASP A 847 42.18 -10.09 -46.21
C ASP A 847 41.02 -9.01 -46.36
N PHE A 848 40.23 -8.69 -45.30
CA PHE A 848 38.86 -8.07 -45.37
C PHE A 848 38.64 -6.71 -44.58
N PRO A 849 37.87 -5.69 -45.09
CA PRO A 849 37.69 -4.31 -44.51
C PRO A 849 36.84 -4.13 -43.21
N GLU A 850 36.95 -2.96 -42.53
CA GLU A 850 36.35 -2.65 -41.19
C GLU A 850 34.84 -2.30 -41.16
N LEU A 851 34.11 -2.93 -40.23
CA LEU A 851 32.66 -2.77 -39.99
C LEU A 851 32.36 -1.91 -38.73
N LYS A 852 31.16 -1.34 -38.61
CA LYS A 852 30.67 -0.62 -37.41
C LYS A 852 30.53 -1.59 -36.22
N ALA A 853 30.59 -1.07 -34.99
CA ALA A 853 30.52 -1.92 -33.79
C ALA A 853 29.09 -2.38 -33.47
N GLU A 854 28.09 -1.53 -33.71
CA GLU A 854 26.67 -1.81 -33.51
C GLU A 854 25.84 -1.08 -34.58
N PHE A 855 24.73 -1.68 -35.01
CA PHE A 855 23.82 -1.07 -35.96
C PHE A 855 22.36 -1.52 -35.70
N LEU A 856 21.46 -0.54 -35.55
CA LEU A 856 20.03 -0.74 -35.38
C LEU A 856 19.31 -0.52 -36.71
N LEU A 857 18.63 -1.54 -37.22
CA LEU A 857 17.81 -1.46 -38.43
C LEU A 857 16.32 -1.43 -38.05
N GLU A 858 15.65 -0.32 -38.36
CA GLU A 858 14.23 -0.13 -38.04
C GLU A 858 13.33 -0.60 -39.20
N LEU A 859 12.32 -1.42 -38.91
CA LEU A 859 11.34 -1.89 -39.89
C LEU A 859 10.36 -0.78 -40.30
N GLY A 860 10.06 -0.68 -41.60
CA GLY A 860 9.09 0.28 -42.13
C GLY A 860 7.63 -0.16 -41.99
N GLU A 861 6.68 0.67 -42.43
CA GLU A 861 5.22 0.42 -42.32
C GLU A 861 4.73 -0.86 -43.00
N ASN A 862 5.53 -1.46 -43.89
CA ASN A 862 5.24 -2.73 -44.55
C ASN A 862 5.87 -3.94 -43.85
N GLY A 863 6.46 -3.74 -42.67
CA GLY A 863 7.12 -4.77 -41.87
C GLY A 863 8.48 -5.18 -42.43
N LYS A 864 9.11 -4.33 -43.24
CA LYS A 864 10.36 -4.63 -43.93
C LYS A 864 11.35 -3.49 -43.85
N ALA A 865 12.63 -3.84 -43.83
CA ALA A 865 13.73 -2.89 -43.98
C ALA A 865 14.80 -3.44 -44.93
N ASP A 866 15.35 -2.54 -45.73
CA ASP A 866 16.43 -2.84 -46.65
C ASP A 866 17.74 -2.36 -46.00
N LEU A 867 18.70 -3.27 -45.86
CA LEU A 867 20.04 -2.98 -45.37
C LEU A 867 21.00 -2.86 -46.55
N GLY A 868 21.51 -1.65 -46.77
CA GLY A 868 22.58 -1.39 -47.73
C GLY A 868 23.97 -1.54 -47.10
N PRO A 869 24.99 -2.02 -47.85
CA PRO A 869 26.37 -2.09 -47.36
C PRO A 869 26.90 -0.76 -46.80
N GLU A 870 26.46 0.37 -47.34
CA GLU A 870 26.81 1.71 -46.85
C GLU A 870 26.49 1.94 -45.37
N SER A 871 25.52 1.19 -44.85
CA SER A 871 25.05 1.35 -43.48
C SER A 871 25.93 0.64 -42.46
N ILE A 872 26.66 -0.41 -42.87
CA ILE A 872 27.41 -1.30 -41.95
C ILE A 872 28.92 -1.05 -41.91
N PHE A 873 29.51 -0.44 -42.94
CA PHE A 873 30.93 -0.09 -42.93
C PHE A 873 31.16 1.25 -42.22
N LYS A 874 32.27 1.37 -41.48
CA LYS A 874 32.66 2.66 -40.85
C LYS A 874 32.96 3.73 -41.90
N THR A 875 33.50 3.32 -43.04
CA THR A 875 33.84 4.17 -44.18
C THR A 875 33.18 3.62 -45.44
N TRP A 876 32.37 4.41 -46.12
CA TRP A 876 31.72 4.04 -47.37
C TRP A 876 31.71 5.20 -48.38
N PRO A 877 31.95 4.96 -49.68
CA PRO A 877 32.28 3.69 -50.34
C PRO A 877 33.67 3.15 -49.96
N LEU A 878 33.91 1.85 -50.17
CA LEU A 878 35.24 1.25 -49.99
C LEU A 878 36.25 1.91 -50.94
N GLU A 879 37.51 2.01 -50.51
CA GLU A 879 38.57 2.71 -51.26
C GLU A 879 38.77 2.18 -52.69
N ASN A 880 38.55 0.88 -52.90
CA ASN A 880 38.57 0.26 -54.22
C ASN A 880 37.16 0.19 -54.83
N SER A 881 36.84 1.15 -55.70
CA SER A 881 35.52 1.31 -56.32
C SER A 881 35.11 0.18 -57.29
N ASN A 882 36.01 -0.77 -57.58
CA ASN A 882 35.75 -1.92 -58.46
C ASN A 882 35.31 -3.18 -57.71
N TRP A 883 35.42 -3.21 -56.38
CA TRP A 883 34.97 -4.35 -55.57
C TRP A 883 33.45 -4.33 -55.41
N THR A 884 32.84 -5.49 -55.49
CA THR A 884 31.41 -5.66 -55.23
C THR A 884 31.22 -6.19 -53.81
N VAL A 885 30.33 -5.54 -53.06
CA VAL A 885 29.96 -5.97 -51.71
C VAL A 885 28.56 -6.53 -51.77
N SER A 886 28.40 -7.73 -51.24
CA SER A 886 27.12 -8.43 -51.12
C SER A 886 26.90 -8.86 -49.68
N LEU A 887 25.67 -8.74 -49.20
CA LEU A 887 25.27 -9.21 -47.88
C LEU A 887 24.52 -10.53 -48.06
N SER A 888 24.77 -11.49 -47.18
CA SER A 888 24.02 -12.76 -47.12
C SER A 888 22.51 -12.53 -46.97
N GLN A 889 22.12 -11.44 -46.32
CA GLN A 889 20.77 -10.94 -46.25
C GLN A 889 20.78 -9.41 -46.27
N SER A 890 19.96 -8.82 -47.14
CA SER A 890 19.78 -7.35 -47.24
C SER A 890 18.34 -6.92 -47.07
N LEU A 891 17.41 -7.87 -46.95
CA LEU A 891 15.99 -7.63 -46.72
C LEU A 891 15.63 -8.30 -45.41
N PHE A 892 15.22 -7.49 -44.44
CA PHE A 892 14.76 -7.96 -43.15
C PHE A 892 13.27 -7.74 -43.06
N ASP A 893 12.57 -8.69 -42.45
CA ASP A 893 11.17 -8.55 -42.12
C ASP A 893 10.91 -8.87 -40.65
N CYS A 894 9.65 -8.86 -40.26
CA CYS A 894 9.22 -9.06 -38.88
C CYS A 894 9.60 -10.42 -38.28
N THR A 895 9.96 -11.41 -39.10
CA THR A 895 10.52 -12.68 -38.60
C THR A 895 11.97 -12.56 -38.14
N ASP A 896 12.61 -11.41 -38.41
CA ASP A 896 14.00 -11.15 -38.12
C ASP A 896 14.24 -10.25 -36.90
N LEU A 897 13.21 -9.91 -36.13
CA LEU A 897 13.33 -9.08 -34.93
C LEU A 897 14.33 -9.64 -33.90
N GLY A 898 15.04 -8.73 -33.24
CA GLY A 898 16.10 -9.04 -32.28
C GLY A 898 17.49 -9.03 -32.91
N GLU A 899 18.45 -9.62 -32.21
CA GLU A 899 19.83 -9.72 -32.67
C GLU A 899 19.95 -10.72 -33.82
N LYS A 900 20.58 -10.29 -34.92
CA LYS A 900 20.95 -11.13 -36.05
C LYS A 900 22.42 -10.97 -36.37
N GLN A 901 22.99 -12.02 -36.92
CA GLN A 901 24.32 -12.02 -37.48
C GLN A 901 24.23 -12.29 -38.99
N LEU A 902 24.84 -11.44 -39.80
CA LEU A 902 24.90 -11.60 -41.26
C LEU A 902 26.34 -11.78 -41.73
N GLU A 903 26.53 -12.58 -42.77
CA GLU A 903 27.80 -12.69 -43.50
C GLU A 903 27.86 -11.60 -44.57
N VAL A 904 28.95 -10.83 -44.58
CA VAL A 904 29.31 -9.82 -45.57
C VAL A 904 30.32 -10.44 -46.52
N THR A 905 30.05 -10.43 -47.82
CA THR A 905 30.93 -10.99 -48.87
C THR A 905 31.44 -9.89 -49.79
N ILE A 906 32.76 -9.83 -49.97
CA ILE A 906 33.43 -8.94 -50.92
C ILE A 906 33.95 -9.78 -52.08
N GLN A 907 33.71 -9.31 -53.29
CA GLN A 907 34.20 -9.93 -54.51
C GLN A 907 34.99 -8.91 -55.34
N ASP A 908 36.20 -9.29 -55.77
CA ASP A 908 37.01 -8.47 -56.66
C ASP A 908 36.55 -8.54 -58.13
N GLU A 909 37.22 -7.76 -58.98
CA GLU A 909 37.04 -7.73 -60.43
C GLU A 909 37.39 -9.04 -61.16
N ASN A 910 38.11 -9.96 -60.49
CA ASN A 910 38.53 -11.26 -61.02
C ASN A 910 37.64 -12.42 -60.51
N SER A 911 36.52 -12.11 -59.85
CA SER A 911 35.57 -13.05 -59.24
C SER A 911 36.06 -13.81 -58.00
N ASN A 912 37.17 -13.41 -57.38
CA ASN A 912 37.62 -13.97 -56.10
C ASN A 912 36.74 -13.41 -54.96
N THR A 913 36.31 -14.26 -54.02
CA THR A 913 35.28 -13.92 -53.01
C THR A 913 35.74 -14.21 -51.58
N TRP A 914 35.36 -13.33 -50.65
CA TRP A 914 35.83 -13.36 -49.27
C TRP A 914 34.75 -12.91 -48.30
N THR A 915 34.69 -13.47 -47.08
CA THR A 915 33.53 -13.31 -46.18
C THR A 915 33.90 -12.95 -44.72
N ARG A 916 32.99 -12.24 -44.01
CA ARG A 916 33.10 -11.88 -42.58
C ARG A 916 31.72 -11.68 -41.93
N ASN A 917 31.56 -12.02 -40.64
CA ASN A 917 30.30 -11.85 -39.90
C ASN A 917 30.12 -10.44 -39.30
N PHE A 918 28.88 -9.95 -39.26
CA PHE A 918 28.46 -8.65 -38.71
C PHE A 918 27.19 -8.79 -37.86
N ASP A 919 27.20 -8.25 -36.65
CA ASP A 919 26.05 -8.28 -35.74
C ASP A 919 25.20 -7.00 -35.90
N LEU A 920 23.88 -7.16 -35.97
CA LEU A 920 22.91 -6.06 -36.04
C LEU A 920 21.65 -6.38 -35.22
N VAL A 921 20.95 -5.34 -34.78
CA VAL A 921 19.67 -5.46 -34.08
C VAL A 921 18.57 -4.97 -35.01
N ILE A 922 17.54 -5.79 -35.23
CA ILE A 922 16.34 -5.41 -35.99
C ILE A 922 15.24 -5.08 -34.99
N ALA A 923 14.68 -3.87 -35.09
CA ALA A 923 13.62 -3.40 -34.21
C ALA A 923 12.41 -2.92 -34.99
N ASP A 924 11.23 -3.22 -34.47
CA ASP A 924 9.99 -2.58 -34.87
C ASP A 924 9.62 -1.51 -33.84
N LYS A 925 9.41 -0.28 -34.30
CA LYS A 925 9.04 0.88 -33.48
C LYS A 925 7.66 1.44 -33.82
N LEU A 926 6.92 0.79 -34.71
CA LEU A 926 5.63 1.29 -35.17
C LEU A 926 4.50 0.65 -34.37
N ALA A 927 3.74 1.48 -33.65
CA ALA A 927 2.59 0.99 -32.89
C ALA A 927 1.45 0.46 -33.79
N PRO A 928 0.69 -0.56 -33.35
CA PRO A 928 -0.46 -1.09 -34.09
C PRO A 928 -1.50 -0.01 -34.43
N LYS A 929 -2.08 -0.04 -35.62
CA LYS A 929 -3.24 0.79 -35.97
C LYS A 929 -4.51 0.13 -35.43
N LEU A 930 -5.17 0.78 -34.48
CA LEU A 930 -6.39 0.29 -33.82
C LEU A 930 -7.60 1.18 -34.12
N VAL A 931 -8.72 0.56 -34.53
CA VAL A 931 -10.04 1.21 -34.66
C VAL A 931 -11.05 0.44 -33.82
N VAL A 932 -11.72 1.17 -32.94
CA VAL A 932 -12.73 0.65 -32.02
C VAL A 932 -14.13 1.13 -32.44
N LYS A 933 -15.15 0.39 -32.02
CA LYS A 933 -16.55 0.75 -32.16
C LYS A 933 -17.22 0.83 -30.80
N ASN A 934 -18.19 1.73 -30.68
CA ASN A 934 -19.06 1.80 -29.51
C ASN A 934 -20.01 0.60 -29.48
N LEU A 935 -20.38 0.18 -28.28
CA LEU A 935 -21.24 -0.98 -28.05
C LEU A 935 -22.45 -0.59 -27.21
N GLU A 936 -23.62 -1.08 -27.55
CA GLU A 936 -24.81 -0.94 -26.71
C GLU A 936 -25.17 -2.33 -26.19
N VAL A 937 -25.24 -2.50 -24.86
CA VAL A 937 -25.55 -3.77 -24.22
C VAL A 937 -26.76 -3.65 -23.30
N GLU A 938 -27.60 -4.68 -23.28
CA GLU A 938 -28.70 -4.81 -22.32
C GLU A 938 -28.24 -5.67 -21.15
N LEU A 939 -28.24 -5.10 -19.93
CA LEU A 939 -27.86 -5.80 -18.71
C LEU A 939 -29.11 -6.27 -17.97
N ASP A 940 -29.22 -7.59 -17.81
CA ASP A 940 -30.27 -8.21 -17.01
C ASP A 940 -30.02 -7.98 -15.52
N VAL A 941 -30.88 -7.20 -14.88
CA VAL A 941 -30.76 -6.83 -13.45
C VAL A 941 -30.79 -8.03 -12.52
N SER A 942 -31.30 -9.19 -12.96
CA SER A 942 -31.28 -10.44 -12.19
C SER A 942 -29.97 -11.22 -12.28
N ILE A 943 -29.08 -10.88 -13.22
CA ILE A 943 -27.74 -11.47 -13.40
C ILE A 943 -26.65 -10.53 -12.89
N GLY A 944 -26.86 -9.21 -13.02
CA GLY A 944 -26.03 -8.19 -12.38
C GLY A 944 -24.78 -7.79 -13.15
N LYS A 945 -24.41 -8.55 -14.19
CA LYS A 945 -23.24 -8.26 -15.02
C LYS A 945 -23.38 -8.76 -16.46
N VAL A 946 -22.66 -8.10 -17.37
CA VAL A 946 -22.47 -8.53 -18.76
C VAL A 946 -20.97 -8.56 -19.03
N GLU A 947 -20.45 -9.72 -19.43
CA GLU A 947 -19.05 -9.86 -19.83
C GLU A 947 -18.81 -9.16 -21.17
N LEU A 948 -17.80 -8.30 -21.19
CA LEU A 948 -17.26 -7.65 -22.37
C LEU A 948 -16.06 -8.43 -22.88
N THR A 949 -16.06 -8.75 -24.16
CA THR A 949 -14.88 -9.30 -24.82
C THR A 949 -14.33 -8.31 -25.84
N LYS A 950 -13.03 -8.37 -26.08
CA LYS A 950 -12.33 -7.49 -27.03
C LYS A 950 -12.94 -7.53 -28.44
N GLU A 951 -13.49 -8.67 -28.85
CA GLU A 951 -14.13 -8.85 -30.16
C GLU A 951 -15.41 -8.00 -30.32
N LEU A 952 -16.02 -7.59 -29.21
CA LEU A 952 -17.20 -6.72 -29.21
C LEU A 952 -16.85 -5.25 -29.46
N LEU A 953 -15.62 -4.84 -29.13
CA LEU A 953 -15.18 -3.43 -29.12
C LEU A 953 -14.21 -3.10 -30.26
N ILE A 954 -13.50 -4.09 -30.79
CA ILE A 954 -12.57 -3.90 -31.91
C ILE A 954 -13.34 -3.95 -33.23
N GLN A 955 -13.20 -2.92 -34.06
CA GLN A 955 -13.76 -2.89 -35.41
C GLN A 955 -12.75 -3.41 -36.42
N GLU A 956 -11.54 -2.85 -36.41
CA GLU A 956 -10.43 -3.25 -37.28
C GLU A 956 -9.11 -2.93 -36.57
N PHE A 957 -8.08 -3.73 -36.86
CA PHE A 957 -6.72 -3.43 -36.45
C PHE A 957 -5.75 -3.88 -37.54
N SER A 958 -4.59 -3.26 -37.58
CA SER A 958 -3.47 -3.70 -38.42
C SER A 958 -2.14 -3.36 -37.77
N ASP A 959 -1.15 -4.17 -38.03
CA ASP A 959 0.20 -4.01 -37.51
C ASP A 959 1.20 -4.47 -38.59
N ASN A 960 2.37 -3.86 -38.65
CA ASN A 960 3.40 -4.19 -39.65
C ASN A 960 4.08 -5.53 -39.35
N CYS A 961 4.15 -5.97 -38.08
CA CYS A 961 4.84 -7.18 -37.65
C CYS A 961 3.99 -8.29 -37.01
N GLY A 962 2.69 -8.08 -36.93
CA GLY A 962 1.71 -9.14 -37.12
C GLY A 962 1.66 -10.17 -35.99
N GLN A 963 1.49 -9.72 -34.76
CA GLN A 963 0.58 -10.30 -33.76
C GLN A 963 0.42 -9.26 -32.66
N VAL A 964 -0.84 -8.94 -32.35
CA VAL A 964 -1.19 -7.87 -31.42
C VAL A 964 -1.91 -8.50 -30.24
N ALA A 965 -1.36 -8.30 -29.05
CA ALA A 965 -2.05 -8.54 -27.80
C ALA A 965 -3.07 -7.41 -27.57
N PHE A 966 -4.30 -7.79 -27.24
CA PHE A 966 -5.36 -6.83 -26.94
C PHE A 966 -5.72 -6.91 -25.47
N GLY A 967 -5.69 -5.76 -24.80
CA GLY A 967 -6.27 -5.55 -23.48
C GLY A 967 -7.50 -4.65 -23.58
N ILE A 968 -8.45 -4.84 -22.68
CA ILE A 968 -9.53 -3.88 -22.45
C ILE A 968 -9.51 -3.52 -20.96
N SER A 969 -9.73 -2.25 -20.63
CA SER A 969 -9.62 -1.75 -19.25
C SER A 969 -10.69 -2.30 -18.31
N GLN A 970 -11.76 -2.87 -18.86
CA GLN A 970 -12.85 -3.44 -18.10
C GLN A 970 -13.49 -4.56 -18.93
N THR A 971 -13.59 -5.75 -18.32
CA THR A 971 -14.06 -6.99 -18.96
C THR A 971 -15.50 -7.34 -18.59
N GLU A 972 -16.14 -6.56 -17.73
CA GLU A 972 -17.55 -6.71 -17.40
C GLU A 972 -18.15 -5.34 -17.07
N VAL A 973 -19.39 -5.12 -17.50
CA VAL A 973 -20.20 -4.00 -17.01
C VAL A 973 -21.21 -4.53 -16.02
N THR A 974 -21.45 -3.75 -14.97
CA THR A 974 -22.26 -4.17 -13.82
C THR A 974 -23.47 -3.26 -13.63
N CYS A 975 -24.25 -3.53 -12.59
CA CYS A 975 -25.40 -2.73 -12.17
C CYS A 975 -25.11 -1.24 -12.03
N GLU A 976 -23.88 -0.87 -11.67
CA GLU A 976 -23.49 0.53 -11.45
C GLU A 976 -23.33 1.30 -12.76
N ASP A 977 -23.20 0.59 -13.88
CA ASP A 977 -22.97 1.15 -15.22
C ASP A 977 -24.29 1.43 -15.97
N ILE A 978 -25.42 0.97 -15.45
CA ILE A 978 -26.73 1.15 -16.06
C ILE A 978 -27.03 2.65 -16.23
N GLY A 979 -27.35 3.05 -17.46
CA GLY A 979 -27.67 4.44 -17.79
C GLY A 979 -26.44 5.35 -17.91
N LYS A 980 -25.23 4.81 -17.74
CA LYS A 980 -23.97 5.51 -17.98
C LYS A 980 -23.37 5.12 -19.33
N GLU A 981 -22.52 6.00 -19.84
CA GLU A 981 -21.60 5.71 -20.93
C GLU A 981 -20.27 5.28 -20.30
N VAL A 982 -19.90 4.00 -20.45
CA VAL A 982 -18.66 3.44 -19.91
C VAL A 982 -17.57 3.53 -20.98
N GLU A 983 -16.54 4.32 -20.71
CA GLU A 983 -15.38 4.44 -21.61
C GLU A 983 -14.44 3.25 -21.40
N ILE A 984 -14.49 2.28 -22.31
CA ILE A 984 -13.59 1.12 -22.30
C ILE A 984 -12.34 1.46 -23.12
N ARG A 985 -11.20 1.54 -22.45
CA ARG A 985 -9.90 1.68 -23.11
C ARG A 985 -9.51 0.33 -23.70
N VAL A 986 -9.39 0.29 -25.02
CA VAL A 986 -8.85 -0.85 -25.75
C VAL A 986 -7.38 -0.56 -26.06
N VAL A 987 -6.50 -1.42 -25.57
CA VAL A 987 -5.06 -1.35 -25.78
C VAL A 987 -4.68 -2.44 -26.79
N ALA A 988 -3.96 -2.06 -27.83
CA ALA A 988 -3.35 -2.94 -28.80
C ALA A 988 -1.82 -2.83 -28.65
N GLU A 989 -1.17 -3.92 -28.28
CA GLU A 989 0.28 -4.01 -28.10
C GLU A 989 0.86 -5.07 -29.04
N ASP A 990 1.85 -4.71 -29.85
CA ASP A 990 2.59 -5.69 -30.64
C ASP A 990 3.65 -6.42 -29.77
N PHE A 991 4.27 -7.46 -30.32
CA PHE A 991 5.33 -8.20 -29.62
C PHE A 991 6.65 -7.45 -29.47
N SER A 992 6.80 -6.31 -30.13
CA SER A 992 7.96 -5.43 -29.99
C SER A 992 7.75 -4.39 -28.89
N GLY A 993 6.59 -4.41 -28.22
CA GLY A 993 6.22 -3.54 -27.11
C GLY A 993 5.63 -2.19 -27.53
N ASN A 994 5.34 -1.99 -28.82
CA ASN A 994 4.69 -0.75 -29.27
C ASN A 994 3.18 -0.82 -29.03
N ARG A 995 2.60 0.28 -28.55
CA ARG A 995 1.21 0.32 -28.06
C ARG A 995 0.38 1.42 -28.72
N THR A 996 -0.86 1.09 -29.05
CA THR A 996 -1.91 2.05 -29.41
C THR A 996 -3.12 1.87 -28.52
N GLU A 997 -3.67 2.99 -28.06
CA GLU A 997 -4.85 3.02 -27.21
C GLU A 997 -5.99 3.78 -27.87
N LYS A 998 -7.21 3.24 -27.77
CA LYS A 998 -8.44 3.89 -28.21
C LYS A 998 -9.55 3.65 -27.19
N ILE A 999 -10.50 4.59 -27.12
CA ILE A 999 -11.66 4.50 -26.23
C ILE A 999 -12.86 4.06 -27.05
N ALA A 1000 -13.47 2.93 -26.65
CA ALA A 1000 -14.79 2.49 -27.09
C ALA A 1000 -15.81 2.89 -26.02
N VAL A 1001 -16.91 3.53 -26.41
CA VAL A 1001 -17.97 3.85 -25.45
C VAL A 1001 -18.99 2.71 -25.42
N VAL A 1002 -19.24 2.16 -24.23
CA VAL A 1002 -20.26 1.15 -23.97
C VAL A 1002 -21.45 1.79 -23.27
N THR A 1003 -22.61 1.79 -23.91
CA THR A 1003 -23.86 2.24 -23.29
C THR A 1003 -24.61 1.05 -22.72
N VAL A 1004 -24.85 1.06 -21.41
CA VAL A 1004 -25.52 -0.04 -20.71
C VAL A 1004 -26.99 0.31 -20.48
N LYS A 1005 -27.89 -0.49 -21.07
CA LYS A 1005 -29.34 -0.35 -20.89
C LYS A 1005 -29.84 -1.34 -19.84
N ARG A 1006 -30.73 -0.86 -18.98
CA ARG A 1006 -31.44 -1.69 -18.01
C ARG A 1006 -32.37 -2.65 -18.73
N PHE A 1007 -32.27 -3.93 -18.43
CA PHE A 1007 -33.21 -4.97 -18.87
C PHE A 1007 -33.57 -5.86 -17.66
N GLU A 1008 -34.80 -6.34 -17.59
CA GLU A 1008 -35.25 -7.25 -16.53
C GLU A 1008 -36.07 -8.37 -17.17
N SER A 1009 -35.54 -9.59 -17.13
CA SER A 1009 -36.16 -10.72 -17.82
C SER A 1009 -37.35 -11.32 -17.06
N ASP A 1010 -37.46 -11.11 -15.75
CA ASP A 1010 -38.50 -11.68 -14.88
C ASP A 1010 -38.78 -10.86 -13.59
N PRO A 1011 -39.68 -9.85 -13.65
CA PRO A 1011 -39.92 -8.94 -12.53
C PRO A 1011 -40.70 -9.59 -11.39
N ILE A 1012 -40.14 -9.58 -10.18
CA ILE A 1012 -40.78 -10.12 -8.98
C ILE A 1012 -42.03 -9.31 -8.60
N GLN A 1013 -43.09 -10.03 -8.21
CA GLN A 1013 -44.37 -9.45 -7.80
C GLN A 1013 -44.63 -9.68 -6.31
N ILE A 1014 -45.32 -8.73 -5.68
CA ILE A 1014 -45.94 -8.93 -4.36
C ILE A 1014 -47.23 -9.74 -4.55
N GLN A 1015 -47.47 -10.71 -3.68
CA GLN A 1015 -48.70 -11.49 -3.59
C GLN A 1015 -49.31 -11.30 -2.21
N GLY A 1016 -50.63 -11.28 -2.10
CA GLY A 1016 -51.30 -11.11 -0.82
C GLY A 1016 -52.76 -10.70 -0.98
N GLU A 1017 -53.39 -10.35 0.14
CA GLU A 1017 -54.75 -9.85 0.16
C GLU A 1017 -54.76 -8.37 -0.27
N SER A 1018 -55.36 -8.07 -1.42
CA SER A 1018 -55.49 -6.71 -1.94
C SER A 1018 -56.67 -5.93 -1.34
N ILE A 1019 -57.57 -6.61 -0.63
CA ILE A 1019 -58.71 -6.01 0.06
C ILE A 1019 -58.79 -6.63 1.45
N ILE A 1020 -58.78 -5.79 2.49
CA ILE A 1020 -58.95 -6.22 3.88
C ILE A 1020 -60.09 -5.45 4.56
N CYS A 1021 -60.76 -6.10 5.52
CA CYS A 1021 -61.81 -5.45 6.29
C CYS A 1021 -61.21 -4.49 7.32
N GLU A 1022 -61.92 -3.39 7.60
CA GLU A 1022 -61.48 -2.38 8.57
C GLU A 1022 -61.12 -3.02 9.93
N GLY A 1023 -59.86 -2.93 10.35
CA GLY A 1023 -59.37 -3.53 11.60
C GLY A 1023 -58.76 -4.93 11.49
N GLU A 1024 -58.73 -5.53 10.29
CA GLU A 1024 -57.96 -6.73 9.97
C GLU A 1024 -56.57 -6.36 9.40
N SER A 1025 -55.71 -7.35 9.14
CA SER A 1025 -54.37 -7.13 8.57
C SER A 1025 -54.13 -8.06 7.38
N ALA A 1026 -53.59 -7.52 6.30
CA ALA A 1026 -53.15 -8.26 5.12
C ALA A 1026 -51.78 -8.85 5.36
N ARG A 1027 -51.55 -10.06 4.86
CA ARG A 1027 -50.21 -10.66 4.74
C ARG A 1027 -49.74 -10.54 3.29
N LEU A 1028 -48.76 -9.67 3.05
CA LEU A 1028 -48.09 -9.50 1.77
C LEU A 1028 -46.82 -10.34 1.74
N GLU A 1029 -46.55 -11.01 0.65
CA GLU A 1029 -45.38 -11.86 0.45
C GLU A 1029 -44.74 -11.58 -0.91
N VAL A 1030 -43.43 -11.45 -0.90
CA VAL A 1030 -42.61 -11.40 -2.11
C VAL A 1030 -42.03 -12.79 -2.31
N SER A 1031 -42.25 -13.38 -3.48
CA SER A 1031 -41.76 -14.73 -3.81
C SER A 1031 -41.16 -14.78 -5.21
N SER A 1032 -40.08 -15.52 -5.38
CA SER A 1032 -39.40 -15.76 -6.66
C SER A 1032 -38.79 -17.15 -6.68
N GLU A 1033 -38.60 -17.72 -7.87
CA GLU A 1033 -37.84 -18.96 -8.06
C GLU A 1033 -36.32 -18.76 -7.89
N LYS A 1034 -35.84 -17.53 -8.07
CA LYS A 1034 -34.43 -17.15 -7.86
C LYS A 1034 -34.19 -16.70 -6.40
N PRO A 1035 -33.01 -16.94 -5.81
CA PRO A 1035 -32.65 -16.38 -4.51
C PRO A 1035 -32.61 -14.84 -4.53
N PHE A 1036 -33.19 -14.22 -3.51
CA PHE A 1036 -33.18 -12.78 -3.30
C PHE A 1036 -33.38 -12.45 -1.82
N GLU A 1037 -33.07 -11.22 -1.44
CA GLU A 1037 -33.39 -10.58 -0.17
C GLU A 1037 -34.30 -9.36 -0.38
N VAL A 1038 -35.11 -9.02 0.62
CA VAL A 1038 -35.87 -7.77 0.63
C VAL A 1038 -35.06 -6.74 1.41
N VAL A 1039 -34.57 -5.73 0.70
CA VAL A 1039 -33.77 -4.66 1.30
C VAL A 1039 -34.67 -3.69 2.05
N GLN A 1040 -35.86 -3.41 1.51
CA GLN A 1040 -36.76 -2.42 2.10
C GLN A 1040 -38.20 -2.56 1.59
N TRP A 1041 -39.18 -2.45 2.49
CA TRP A 1041 -40.57 -2.20 2.11
C TRP A 1041 -40.90 -0.70 2.07
N ARG A 1042 -41.77 -0.30 1.14
CA ARG A 1042 -42.33 1.05 1.03
C ARG A 1042 -43.85 1.02 0.94
N ARG A 1043 -44.48 2.07 1.46
CA ARG A 1043 -45.90 2.38 1.28
C ARG A 1043 -46.09 3.80 0.82
N ASN A 1044 -46.84 3.99 -0.26
CA ASN A 1044 -47.09 5.30 -0.88
C ASN A 1044 -45.78 6.07 -1.16
N GLY A 1045 -44.74 5.34 -1.59
CA GLY A 1045 -43.40 5.88 -1.84
C GLY A 1045 -42.55 6.14 -0.58
N GLN A 1046 -43.07 5.97 0.63
CA GLN A 1046 -42.32 6.16 1.88
C GLN A 1046 -41.82 4.85 2.47
N LYS A 1047 -40.61 4.86 3.05
CA LYS A 1047 -40.00 3.69 3.72
C LYS A 1047 -40.82 3.24 4.92
N ILE A 1048 -40.99 1.92 5.05
CA ILE A 1048 -41.49 1.29 6.28
C ILE A 1048 -40.27 0.85 7.11
N GLU A 1049 -40.01 1.55 8.21
CA GLU A 1049 -38.81 1.33 9.03
C GLU A 1049 -38.75 -0.08 9.65
N GLY A 1050 -37.57 -0.69 9.59
CA GLY A 1050 -37.28 -2.00 10.20
C GLY A 1050 -37.87 -3.22 9.48
N GLN A 1051 -38.50 -3.06 8.31
CA GLN A 1051 -39.12 -4.16 7.58
C GLN A 1051 -38.27 -4.60 6.37
N THR A 1052 -37.60 -5.74 6.52
CA THR A 1052 -36.71 -6.36 5.51
C THR A 1052 -37.03 -7.85 5.25
N GLY A 1053 -38.10 -8.36 5.86
CA GLY A 1053 -38.56 -9.73 5.63
C GLY A 1053 -39.21 -9.91 4.25
N LYS A 1054 -39.20 -11.14 3.72
CA LYS A 1054 -39.95 -11.52 2.50
C LYS A 1054 -41.47 -11.44 2.68
N VAL A 1055 -41.93 -11.32 3.93
CA VAL A 1055 -43.33 -11.23 4.33
C VAL A 1055 -43.51 -9.93 5.11
N LEU A 1056 -44.58 -9.19 4.79
CA LEU A 1056 -45.00 -7.99 5.49
C LEU A 1056 -46.46 -8.17 5.96
N GLU A 1057 -46.71 -8.03 7.25
CA GLU A 1057 -48.07 -7.91 7.80
C GLU A 1057 -48.44 -6.43 7.91
N THR A 1058 -49.58 -6.04 7.32
CA THR A 1058 -50.02 -4.65 7.32
C THR A 1058 -51.52 -4.51 7.55
N GLY A 1059 -51.90 -3.66 8.50
CA GLY A 1059 -53.29 -3.27 8.76
C GLY A 1059 -53.64 -1.88 8.24
N GLU A 1060 -52.87 -1.34 7.30
CA GLU A 1060 -53.08 0.00 6.73
C GLU A 1060 -53.20 -0.07 5.19
N PRO A 1061 -54.04 0.76 4.56
CA PRO A 1061 -54.24 0.74 3.12
C PRO A 1061 -53.16 1.59 2.43
N GLY A 1062 -52.91 1.30 1.16
CA GLY A 1062 -51.96 2.06 0.36
C GLY A 1062 -51.28 1.23 -0.73
N VAL A 1063 -50.37 1.86 -1.46
CA VAL A 1063 -49.59 1.23 -2.51
C VAL A 1063 -48.28 0.73 -1.92
N TYR A 1064 -48.07 -0.57 -1.93
CA TYR A 1064 -46.89 -1.24 -1.40
C TYR A 1064 -45.91 -1.59 -2.51
N GLN A 1065 -44.62 -1.40 -2.23
CA GLN A 1065 -43.50 -1.82 -3.07
C GLN A 1065 -42.43 -2.43 -2.19
N ALA A 1066 -41.73 -3.43 -2.71
CA ALA A 1066 -40.53 -3.98 -2.08
C ALA A 1066 -39.31 -3.69 -2.96
N LEU A 1067 -38.29 -3.09 -2.37
CA LEU A 1067 -36.95 -3.01 -2.93
C LEU A 1067 -36.23 -4.30 -2.60
N ILE A 1068 -35.83 -5.05 -3.61
CA ILE A 1068 -35.22 -6.37 -3.47
C ILE A 1068 -33.86 -6.42 -4.16
N ARG A 1069 -33.01 -7.33 -3.70
CA ARG A 1069 -31.71 -7.63 -4.30
C ARG A 1069 -31.64 -9.12 -4.62
N TYR A 1070 -31.43 -9.47 -5.88
CA TYR A 1070 -31.06 -10.85 -6.24
C TYR A 1070 -29.63 -11.12 -5.75
N GLU A 1071 -29.36 -12.35 -5.34
CA GLU A 1071 -28.02 -12.75 -4.89
C GLU A 1071 -26.96 -12.45 -5.96
N GLY A 1072 -26.03 -11.52 -5.66
CA GLY A 1072 -24.99 -11.07 -6.59
C GLY A 1072 -25.44 -10.12 -7.73
N ALA A 1073 -26.66 -9.56 -7.68
CA ALA A 1073 -27.23 -8.77 -8.77
C ALA A 1073 -27.79 -7.39 -8.34
N CYS A 1074 -28.46 -6.69 -9.27
CA CYS A 1074 -28.88 -5.30 -9.07
C CYS A 1074 -30.09 -5.18 -8.13
N LEU A 1075 -30.25 -3.99 -7.53
CA LEU A 1075 -31.49 -3.63 -6.86
C LEU A 1075 -32.62 -3.48 -7.88
N THR A 1076 -33.73 -4.15 -7.62
CA THR A 1076 -34.98 -4.00 -8.38
C THR A 1076 -36.12 -3.69 -7.45
N GLU A 1077 -37.11 -2.97 -7.95
CA GLU A 1077 -38.34 -2.66 -7.22
C GLU A 1077 -39.46 -3.53 -7.79
N THR A 1078 -40.26 -4.12 -6.92
CA THR A 1078 -41.48 -4.80 -7.36
C THR A 1078 -42.46 -3.79 -7.95
N ASN A 1079 -43.38 -4.27 -8.79
CA ASN A 1079 -44.54 -3.48 -9.19
C ASN A 1079 -45.37 -3.05 -7.97
N ASP A 1080 -46.15 -1.98 -8.15
CA ASP A 1080 -47.11 -1.48 -7.17
C ASP A 1080 -48.15 -2.55 -6.80
N PHE A 1081 -48.28 -2.83 -5.51
CA PHE A 1081 -49.33 -3.68 -4.96
C PHE A 1081 -50.26 -2.88 -4.06
N GLU A 1082 -51.48 -2.65 -4.52
CA GLU A 1082 -52.46 -1.82 -3.81
C GLU A 1082 -53.27 -2.64 -2.81
N VAL A 1083 -53.29 -2.19 -1.54
CA VAL A 1083 -54.14 -2.72 -0.48
C VAL A 1083 -55.25 -1.71 -0.19
N GLU A 1084 -56.49 -2.12 -0.39
CA GLU A 1084 -57.69 -1.32 -0.14
C GLU A 1084 -58.43 -1.78 1.13
N PHE A 1085 -59.15 -0.84 1.74
CA PHE A 1085 -60.05 -1.15 2.85
C PHE A 1085 -61.49 -1.32 2.39
N ALA A 1086 -62.06 -2.46 2.74
CA ALA A 1086 -63.48 -2.70 2.67
C ALA A 1086 -64.15 -2.35 4.00
N LYS A 1087 -65.13 -1.45 3.95
CA LYS A 1087 -65.97 -1.13 5.10
C LYS A 1087 -66.91 -2.29 5.42
N PHE A 1088 -67.16 -2.53 6.69
CA PHE A 1088 -68.21 -3.46 7.09
C PHE A 1088 -69.58 -3.02 6.55
N PRO A 1089 -70.47 -3.96 6.16
CA PRO A 1089 -71.83 -3.62 5.76
C PRO A 1089 -72.58 -2.91 6.89
N GLU A 1090 -73.29 -1.83 6.57
CA GLU A 1090 -74.03 -0.99 7.53
C GLU A 1090 -75.52 -0.88 7.17
N GLY A 1091 -76.35 -0.60 8.18
CA GLY A 1091 -77.77 -0.33 8.03
C GLY A 1091 -78.58 -0.83 9.23
N GLU A 1092 -79.90 -0.81 9.11
CA GLU A 1092 -80.84 -1.23 10.15
C GLU A 1092 -81.85 -2.23 9.60
N ILE A 1093 -82.33 -3.13 10.46
CA ILE A 1093 -83.42 -4.04 10.11
C ILE A 1093 -84.73 -3.26 10.15
N VAL A 1094 -85.46 -3.22 9.04
CA VAL A 1094 -86.76 -2.53 8.97
C VAL A 1094 -87.89 -3.55 9.02
N GLN A 1095 -88.85 -3.35 9.92
CA GLN A 1095 -90.07 -4.15 9.96
C GLN A 1095 -91.14 -3.54 9.03
N ASP A 1096 -91.58 -4.32 8.04
CA ASP A 1096 -92.70 -3.99 7.15
C ASP A 1096 -93.80 -5.05 7.25
N GLY A 1097 -94.80 -4.78 8.09
CA GLY A 1097 -95.89 -5.72 8.37
C GLY A 1097 -95.39 -7.04 8.96
N SER A 1098 -95.58 -8.13 8.20
CA SER A 1098 -95.14 -9.49 8.57
C SER A 1098 -93.75 -9.85 8.07
N LYS A 1099 -92.95 -8.89 7.59
CA LYS A 1099 -91.60 -9.14 7.09
C LYS A 1099 -90.58 -8.29 7.83
N LEU A 1100 -89.38 -8.85 8.00
CA LEU A 1100 -88.19 -8.06 8.29
C LEU A 1100 -87.38 -7.91 7.00
N VAL A 1101 -86.94 -6.67 6.76
CA VAL A 1101 -86.14 -6.30 5.59
C VAL A 1101 -84.76 -5.90 6.10
N ALA A 1102 -83.76 -6.70 5.72
CA ALA A 1102 -82.36 -6.32 5.92
C ALA A 1102 -81.95 -5.23 4.90
N PRO A 1103 -80.94 -4.39 5.21
CA PRO A 1103 -80.43 -3.37 4.28
C PRO A 1103 -80.06 -3.95 2.92
N GLU A 1104 -80.37 -3.21 1.84
CA GLU A 1104 -79.93 -3.58 0.49
C GLU A 1104 -78.40 -3.42 0.34
N GLY A 1105 -77.78 -4.20 -0.54
CA GLY A 1105 -76.37 -4.05 -0.90
C GLY A 1105 -75.39 -5.02 -0.25
N ALA A 1106 -75.85 -5.98 0.57
CA ALA A 1106 -75.02 -7.10 1.01
C ALA A 1106 -75.00 -8.24 -0.02
N LYS A 1107 -73.85 -8.90 -0.15
CA LYS A 1107 -73.60 -10.11 -0.97
C LYS A 1107 -74.37 -11.31 -0.43
N SER A 1108 -74.45 -11.44 0.90
CA SER A 1108 -75.22 -12.51 1.55
C SER A 1108 -75.85 -12.03 2.87
N TYR A 1109 -76.93 -12.71 3.27
CA TYR A 1109 -77.66 -12.49 4.52
C TYR A 1109 -77.73 -13.81 5.28
N GLN A 1110 -77.71 -13.74 6.60
CA GLN A 1110 -78.02 -14.88 7.46
C GLN A 1110 -78.81 -14.40 8.69
N TRP A 1111 -80.03 -14.90 8.86
CA TRP A 1111 -80.89 -14.52 9.98
C TRP A 1111 -80.66 -15.36 11.22
N TYR A 1112 -80.85 -14.72 12.37
CA TYR A 1112 -80.82 -15.30 13.70
C TYR A 1112 -82.08 -14.88 14.46
N ARG A 1113 -82.54 -15.73 15.37
CA ARG A 1113 -83.66 -15.44 16.27
C ARG A 1113 -83.30 -15.79 17.69
N ASN A 1114 -83.42 -14.84 18.60
CA ASN A 1114 -83.01 -14.92 20.01
C ASN A 1114 -81.55 -15.39 20.15
N GLY A 1115 -80.68 -14.96 19.22
CA GLY A 1115 -79.27 -15.36 19.15
C GLY A 1115 -79.00 -16.74 18.52
N GLU A 1116 -80.03 -17.53 18.18
CA GLU A 1116 -79.87 -18.84 17.52
C GLU A 1116 -79.96 -18.72 15.99
N LEU A 1117 -79.14 -19.50 15.29
CA LEU A 1117 -79.10 -19.55 13.83
C LEU A 1117 -80.43 -20.05 13.25
N MET A 1118 -80.98 -19.31 12.27
CA MET A 1118 -82.12 -19.76 11.49
C MET A 1118 -81.62 -20.43 10.20
N GLU A 1119 -81.48 -21.76 10.23
CA GLU A 1119 -80.98 -22.53 9.08
C GLU A 1119 -81.81 -22.28 7.81
N GLY A 1120 -81.14 -21.91 6.71
CA GLY A 1120 -81.74 -21.70 5.40
C GLY A 1120 -82.35 -20.30 5.19
N GLU A 1121 -82.43 -19.47 6.22
CA GLU A 1121 -82.95 -18.10 6.10
C GLU A 1121 -81.83 -17.13 5.68
N THR A 1122 -81.54 -17.11 4.38
CA THR A 1122 -80.47 -16.30 3.77
C THR A 1122 -80.95 -15.23 2.80
N SER A 1123 -82.27 -15.01 2.76
CA SER A 1123 -82.90 -13.96 1.98
C SER A 1123 -82.80 -12.61 2.70
N GLN A 1124 -82.70 -11.51 1.94
CA GLN A 1124 -82.80 -10.15 2.48
C GLN A 1124 -84.13 -9.93 3.23
N LEU A 1125 -85.19 -10.59 2.76
CA LEU A 1125 -86.52 -10.56 3.37
C LEU A 1125 -86.72 -11.82 4.21
N LEU A 1126 -87.09 -11.64 5.49
CA LEU A 1126 -87.51 -12.72 6.39
C LEU A 1126 -89.01 -12.62 6.66
N GLU A 1127 -89.76 -13.68 6.37
CA GLU A 1127 -91.18 -13.77 6.72
C GLU A 1127 -91.35 -14.17 8.19
N LEU A 1128 -92.11 -13.37 8.94
CA LEU A 1128 -92.34 -13.58 10.36
C LEU A 1128 -93.50 -14.53 10.60
N ASN A 1129 -93.22 -15.64 11.28
CA ASN A 1129 -94.22 -16.63 11.71
C ASN A 1129 -94.21 -16.89 13.23
N LYS A 1130 -93.25 -16.30 13.95
CA LYS A 1130 -93.05 -16.44 15.39
C LYS A 1130 -92.62 -15.08 15.96
N MET A 1131 -92.86 -14.89 17.25
CA MET A 1131 -92.30 -13.75 17.99
C MET A 1131 -90.85 -14.02 18.38
N GLY A 1132 -90.08 -12.96 18.64
CA GLY A 1132 -88.70 -13.04 19.09
C GLY A 1132 -87.86 -11.81 18.72
N SER A 1133 -86.61 -11.81 19.17
CA SER A 1133 -85.57 -10.87 18.79
C SER A 1133 -84.89 -11.38 17.52
N TYR A 1134 -84.82 -10.59 16.47
CA TYR A 1134 -84.26 -11.00 15.18
C TYR A 1134 -83.04 -10.19 14.82
N GLU A 1135 -81.96 -10.87 14.43
CA GLU A 1135 -80.71 -10.27 13.96
C GLU A 1135 -80.40 -10.79 12.55
N VAL A 1136 -79.67 -10.00 11.77
CA VAL A 1136 -79.16 -10.43 10.47
C VAL A 1136 -77.66 -10.16 10.40
N GLU A 1137 -76.90 -11.15 9.97
CA GLU A 1137 -75.50 -11.00 9.60
C GLU A 1137 -75.41 -10.73 8.11
N LEU A 1138 -74.72 -9.64 7.76
CA LEU A 1138 -74.49 -9.21 6.39
C LEU A 1138 -73.05 -9.51 6.00
N GLU A 1139 -72.83 -10.00 4.80
CA GLU A 1139 -71.52 -10.08 4.15
C GLU A 1139 -71.51 -9.15 2.94
N ASN A 1140 -70.50 -8.31 2.78
CA ASN A 1140 -70.33 -7.49 1.57
C ASN A 1140 -69.58 -8.25 0.46
N GLU A 1141 -69.42 -7.65 -0.73
CA GLU A 1141 -68.70 -8.26 -1.85
C GLU A 1141 -67.22 -8.60 -1.53
N ALA A 1142 -66.60 -7.80 -0.66
CA ALA A 1142 -65.23 -8.00 -0.17
C ALA A 1142 -65.10 -9.07 0.93
N GLY A 1143 -66.20 -9.72 1.36
CA GLY A 1143 -66.19 -10.77 2.37
C GLY A 1143 -66.30 -10.30 3.83
N CYS A 1144 -66.42 -8.99 4.07
CA CYS A 1144 -66.54 -8.43 5.43
C CYS A 1144 -67.93 -8.71 6.02
N LYS A 1145 -67.95 -9.32 7.20
CA LYS A 1145 -69.19 -9.71 7.89
C LYS A 1145 -69.48 -8.82 9.08
N LYS A 1146 -70.74 -8.39 9.21
CA LYS A 1146 -71.23 -7.67 10.38
C LYS A 1146 -72.63 -8.08 10.75
N ARG A 1147 -72.85 -8.38 12.03
CA ARG A 1147 -74.18 -8.61 12.59
C ARG A 1147 -74.81 -7.29 13.00
N LEU A 1148 -75.98 -7.00 12.45
CA LEU A 1148 -76.73 -5.79 12.78
C LEU A 1148 -77.42 -5.92 14.13
N SER A 1149 -77.78 -4.78 14.72
CA SER A 1149 -78.52 -4.72 15.99
C SER A 1149 -79.88 -5.40 15.85
N ALA A 1150 -80.29 -6.15 16.88
CA ALA A 1150 -81.53 -6.91 16.89
C ALA A 1150 -82.80 -6.04 16.83
N ILE A 1151 -83.85 -6.54 16.18
CA ILE A 1151 -85.20 -5.97 16.20
C ILE A 1151 -86.19 -6.91 16.91
N GLU A 1152 -87.02 -6.34 17.79
CA GLU A 1152 -88.01 -7.09 18.58
C GLU A 1152 -89.37 -7.17 17.89
N VAL A 1153 -89.84 -8.39 17.60
CA VAL A 1153 -91.15 -8.63 16.96
C VAL A 1153 -92.20 -9.06 17.98
N THR A 1154 -93.27 -8.26 18.13
CA THR A 1154 -94.36 -8.45 19.12
C THR A 1154 -95.71 -8.82 18.49
N ILE A 1155 -96.69 -9.19 19.33
CA ILE A 1155 -98.00 -9.74 18.93
C ILE A 1155 -98.81 -8.84 17.98
N SER A 1156 -98.63 -7.52 18.05
CA SER A 1156 -99.36 -6.57 17.19
C SER A 1156 -98.96 -6.67 15.70
N GLY A 1157 -97.77 -7.18 15.40
CA GLY A 1157 -97.26 -7.35 14.03
C GLY A 1157 -97.69 -8.66 13.34
N LEU A 1158 -98.26 -9.62 14.08
CA LEU A 1158 -98.57 -10.98 13.59
C LEU A 1158 -100.07 -11.34 13.59
N LEU A 1159 -100.96 -10.41 13.94
CA LEU A 1159 -102.39 -10.65 14.17
C LEU A 1159 -103.19 -11.19 12.96
N SER A 1160 -102.66 -11.12 11.73
CA SER A 1160 -103.40 -11.51 10.52
C SER A 1160 -103.19 -12.97 10.08
N LYS A 1161 -102.29 -13.75 10.71
CA LYS A 1161 -101.93 -15.10 10.24
C LYS A 1161 -101.57 -16.15 11.31
N LEU A 1162 -101.83 -15.90 12.59
CA LEU A 1162 -101.70 -16.96 13.59
C LEU A 1162 -102.89 -17.95 13.48
N ASP A 1163 -102.63 -19.25 13.43
CA ASP A 1163 -103.65 -20.30 13.67
C ASP A 1163 -104.01 -20.27 15.15
N VAL A 1164 -104.95 -19.40 15.52
CA VAL A 1164 -105.32 -19.17 16.91
C VAL A 1164 -106.58 -19.96 17.26
N ILE A 1165 -106.47 -20.81 18.28
CA ILE A 1165 -107.60 -21.55 18.82
C ILE A 1165 -108.34 -20.66 19.82
N GLU A 1166 -109.67 -20.51 19.67
CA GLU A 1166 -110.47 -19.60 20.50
C GLU A 1166 -110.64 -20.12 21.94
N LEU A 1167 -110.33 -19.28 22.93
CA LEU A 1167 -110.49 -19.61 24.36
C LEU A 1167 -111.95 -19.57 24.80
N ILE A 1168 -112.34 -20.47 25.71
CA ILE A 1168 -113.62 -20.41 26.40
C ILE A 1168 -113.48 -19.48 27.60
N LEU A 1169 -114.18 -18.36 27.58
CA LEU A 1169 -114.13 -17.31 28.59
C LEU A 1169 -115.48 -17.11 29.29
N TYR A 1170 -115.56 -17.35 30.61
CA TYR A 1170 -116.82 -17.19 31.35
C TYR A 1170 -116.64 -16.73 32.81
N PRO A 1171 -117.52 -15.87 33.37
CA PRO A 1171 -118.56 -15.13 32.66
C PRO A 1171 -117.94 -14.04 31.76
N ASN A 1172 -118.57 -13.78 30.60
CA ASN A 1172 -118.17 -12.71 29.68
C ASN A 1172 -119.44 -12.02 29.17
N PRO A 1173 -119.78 -10.79 29.61
CA PRO A 1173 -118.94 -9.85 30.37
C PRO A 1173 -118.60 -10.27 31.82
N ALA A 1174 -117.44 -9.84 32.32
CA ALA A 1174 -116.94 -10.12 33.68
C ALA A 1174 -116.86 -8.82 34.51
N SER A 1175 -117.14 -8.88 35.82
CA SER A 1175 -117.01 -7.72 36.74
C SER A 1175 -115.87 -7.85 37.74
N HIS A 1176 -115.61 -9.03 38.30
CA HIS A 1176 -114.52 -9.22 39.28
C HIS A 1176 -113.54 -10.30 38.86
N ARG A 1177 -114.06 -11.37 38.23
CA ARG A 1177 -113.31 -12.57 37.87
C ARG A 1177 -113.77 -13.13 36.54
N ILE A 1178 -112.86 -13.77 35.82
CA ILE A 1178 -113.15 -14.53 34.61
C ILE A 1178 -112.38 -15.85 34.61
N GLN A 1179 -113.02 -16.92 34.17
CA GLN A 1179 -112.37 -18.20 33.92
C GLN A 1179 -111.97 -18.31 32.46
N VAL A 1180 -110.74 -18.78 32.26
CA VAL A 1180 -110.08 -18.98 30.98
C VAL A 1180 -109.84 -20.47 30.83
N LYS A 1181 -110.59 -21.11 29.94
CA LYS A 1181 -110.53 -22.55 29.71
C LYS A 1181 -110.13 -22.85 28.27
N LEU A 1182 -109.20 -23.79 28.08
CA LEU A 1182 -108.88 -24.33 26.76
C LEU A 1182 -110.08 -25.16 26.24
N PRO A 1183 -110.43 -25.11 24.95
CA PRO A 1183 -111.59 -25.83 24.38
C PRO A 1183 -111.42 -27.36 24.26
N VAL A 1184 -110.42 -27.95 24.91
CA VAL A 1184 -110.09 -29.39 24.89
C VAL A 1184 -110.17 -29.99 26.30
N ASP A 1185 -110.87 -31.13 26.45
CA ASP A 1185 -111.26 -31.62 27.78
C ASP A 1185 -110.17 -32.40 28.55
N PHE A 1186 -109.09 -32.93 27.93
CA PHE A 1186 -108.01 -33.63 28.66
C PHE A 1186 -106.62 -33.54 27.97
N GLY A 1187 -105.56 -33.38 28.78
CA GLY A 1187 -104.15 -33.64 28.40
C GLY A 1187 -103.28 -32.44 27.98
N VAL A 1188 -103.78 -31.21 28.09
CA VAL A 1188 -103.07 -30.00 27.67
C VAL A 1188 -102.94 -29.04 28.85
N GLU A 1189 -101.70 -28.63 29.18
CA GLU A 1189 -101.40 -27.73 30.30
C GLU A 1189 -101.11 -26.31 29.81
N ILE A 1190 -101.74 -25.32 30.46
CA ILE A 1190 -101.43 -23.90 30.28
C ILE A 1190 -100.11 -23.58 30.98
N VAL A 1191 -99.10 -23.17 30.19
CA VAL A 1191 -97.76 -22.80 30.71
C VAL A 1191 -97.55 -21.29 30.79
N GLN A 1192 -98.26 -20.52 29.97
CA GLN A 1192 -98.14 -19.07 29.95
C GLN A 1192 -99.48 -18.41 29.62
N PHE A 1193 -99.77 -17.27 30.23
CA PHE A 1193 -100.87 -16.41 29.82
C PHE A 1193 -100.48 -14.94 29.90
N GLU A 1194 -101.05 -14.13 29.01
CA GLU A 1194 -100.92 -12.68 29.02
C GLU A 1194 -102.26 -12.01 28.69
N VAL A 1195 -102.49 -10.82 29.25
CA VAL A 1195 -103.70 -10.03 29.01
C VAL A 1195 -103.30 -8.66 28.47
N PHE A 1196 -103.98 -8.23 27.42
CA PHE A 1196 -103.75 -6.98 26.72
C PHE A 1196 -105.04 -6.17 26.62
N SER A 1197 -104.95 -4.84 26.69
CA SER A 1197 -106.05 -3.97 26.24
C SER A 1197 -106.12 -3.94 24.71
N MET A 1198 -107.24 -3.44 24.15
CA MET A 1198 -107.45 -3.43 22.69
C MET A 1198 -106.48 -2.54 21.89
N ASP A 1199 -105.73 -1.65 22.55
CA ASP A 1199 -104.64 -0.87 21.98
C ASP A 1199 -103.27 -1.58 22.05
N GLY A 1200 -103.25 -2.85 22.48
CA GLY A 1200 -102.04 -3.70 22.50
C GLY A 1200 -101.19 -3.57 23.76
N LYS A 1201 -101.58 -2.74 24.73
CA LYS A 1201 -100.84 -2.59 26.00
C LYS A 1201 -101.03 -3.83 26.87
N ARG A 1202 -99.92 -4.45 27.28
CA ARG A 1202 -99.89 -5.57 28.23
C ARG A 1202 -100.33 -5.09 29.62
N VAL A 1203 -101.37 -5.70 30.18
CA VAL A 1203 -101.95 -5.39 31.49
C VAL A 1203 -101.94 -6.59 32.44
N THR A 1204 -101.30 -7.70 32.05
CA THR A 1204 -101.16 -8.94 32.84
C THR A 1204 -100.68 -8.66 34.28
N GLU A 1205 -99.77 -7.72 34.46
CA GLU A 1205 -99.17 -7.37 35.76
C GLU A 1205 -100.20 -6.80 36.75
N SER A 1206 -101.32 -6.29 36.26
CA SER A 1206 -102.41 -5.74 37.09
C SER A 1206 -103.46 -6.78 37.48
N ILE A 1207 -103.28 -8.04 37.08
CA ILE A 1207 -104.24 -9.14 37.21
C ILE A 1207 -103.62 -10.22 38.09
N PHE A 1208 -104.35 -10.68 39.10
CA PHE A 1208 -103.95 -11.88 39.84
C PHE A 1208 -104.56 -13.11 39.17
N SER A 1209 -103.77 -14.16 38.95
CA SER A 1209 -104.25 -15.41 38.37
C SER A 1209 -104.10 -16.57 39.34
N ARG A 1210 -105.01 -17.54 39.22
CA ARG A 1210 -105.00 -18.79 39.95
C ARG A 1210 -105.27 -19.94 39.00
N LYS A 1211 -104.36 -20.90 38.94
CA LYS A 1211 -104.58 -22.15 38.20
C LYS A 1211 -105.67 -22.98 38.88
N VAL A 1212 -106.72 -23.33 38.13
CA VAL A 1212 -107.84 -24.15 38.62
C VAL A 1212 -107.51 -25.63 38.39
N ASN A 1213 -106.98 -25.95 37.21
CA ASN A 1213 -106.43 -27.24 36.81
C ASN A 1213 -105.48 -27.01 35.60
N ASP A 1214 -105.02 -28.06 34.94
CA ASP A 1214 -104.04 -27.93 33.84
C ASP A 1214 -104.58 -27.15 32.62
N ASN A 1215 -105.87 -27.22 32.29
CA ASN A 1215 -106.45 -26.57 31.13
C ASN A 1215 -107.34 -25.35 31.46
N GLU A 1216 -107.34 -24.88 32.71
CA GLU A 1216 -108.22 -23.79 33.18
C GLU A 1216 -107.53 -22.86 34.20
N LEU A 1217 -107.60 -21.55 33.94
CA LEU A 1217 -107.13 -20.47 34.81
C LEU A 1217 -108.30 -19.59 35.26
N GLU A 1218 -108.28 -19.12 36.50
CA GLU A 1218 -109.14 -18.03 36.98
C GLU A 1218 -108.33 -16.73 37.06
N LEU A 1219 -108.83 -15.65 36.48
CA LEU A 1219 -108.21 -14.34 36.48
C LEU A 1219 -109.06 -13.34 37.28
N GLU A 1220 -108.45 -12.64 38.24
CA GLU A 1220 -109.04 -11.51 38.96
C GLU A 1220 -108.84 -10.21 38.18
N VAL A 1221 -109.93 -9.74 37.57
CA VAL A 1221 -109.93 -8.61 36.63
C VAL A 1221 -110.49 -7.32 37.24
N GLU A 1222 -110.74 -7.28 38.54
CA GLU A 1222 -111.33 -6.13 39.26
C GLU A 1222 -110.51 -4.85 39.12
N LYS A 1223 -109.17 -4.96 39.09
CA LYS A 1223 -108.25 -3.82 38.95
C LYS A 1223 -108.17 -3.27 37.52
N LEU A 1224 -108.74 -3.97 36.54
CA LEU A 1224 -108.80 -3.48 35.16
C LEU A 1224 -109.93 -2.46 35.02
N SER A 1225 -109.67 -1.40 34.26
CA SER A 1225 -110.70 -0.42 33.89
C SER A 1225 -111.77 -1.09 33.00
N SER A 1226 -113.02 -0.64 33.06
CA SER A 1226 -114.08 -1.14 32.17
C SER A 1226 -113.68 -0.98 30.70
N GLY A 1227 -113.78 -2.05 29.92
CA GLY A 1227 -113.25 -2.10 28.57
C GLY A 1227 -113.16 -3.52 28.01
N VAL A 1228 -112.75 -3.64 26.75
CA VAL A 1228 -112.51 -4.94 26.10
C VAL A 1228 -111.03 -5.28 26.23
N TYR A 1229 -110.73 -6.54 26.53
CA TYR A 1229 -109.38 -7.07 26.69
C TYR A 1229 -109.22 -8.37 25.92
N LEU A 1230 -107.99 -8.61 25.47
CA LEU A 1230 -107.55 -9.85 24.84
C LEU A 1230 -106.73 -10.66 25.85
N VAL A 1231 -107.06 -11.92 25.99
CA VAL A 1231 -106.32 -12.90 26.80
C VAL A 1231 -105.68 -13.87 25.84
N TRP A 1232 -104.37 -13.97 25.90
CA TRP A 1232 -103.59 -14.96 25.17
C TRP A 1232 -103.05 -15.99 26.14
N VAL A 1233 -103.04 -17.25 25.72
CA VAL A 1233 -102.58 -18.40 26.51
C VAL A 1233 -101.73 -19.30 25.62
N MET A 1234 -100.64 -19.84 26.15
CA MET A 1234 -99.82 -20.86 25.48
C MET A 1234 -99.88 -22.18 26.25
N ASP A 1235 -100.00 -23.30 25.52
CA ASP A 1235 -99.87 -24.63 26.11
C ASP A 1235 -98.44 -25.18 26.10
N VAL A 1236 -98.21 -26.29 26.81
CA VAL A 1236 -96.94 -27.04 26.86
C VAL A 1236 -96.38 -27.45 25.49
N GLU A 1237 -97.23 -27.53 24.45
CA GLU A 1237 -96.82 -27.87 23.07
C GLU A 1237 -96.51 -26.62 22.23
N GLY A 1238 -96.57 -25.42 22.83
CA GLY A 1238 -96.32 -24.15 22.18
C GLY A 1238 -97.49 -23.62 21.34
N ARG A 1239 -98.69 -24.21 21.45
CA ARG A 1239 -99.89 -23.72 20.74
C ARG A 1239 -100.46 -22.50 21.43
N SER A 1240 -100.82 -21.51 20.63
CA SER A 1240 -101.37 -20.24 21.09
C SER A 1240 -102.89 -20.24 21.02
N TYR A 1241 -103.52 -19.84 22.12
CA TYR A 1241 -104.95 -19.66 22.27
C TYR A 1241 -105.24 -18.20 22.58
N LEU A 1242 -106.35 -17.68 22.06
CA LEU A 1242 -106.74 -16.29 22.29
C LEU A 1242 -108.23 -16.21 22.58
N GLY A 1243 -108.60 -15.34 23.51
CA GLY A 1243 -109.98 -15.05 23.81
C GLY A 1243 -110.15 -13.58 24.11
N ARG A 1244 -111.36 -13.08 23.87
CA ARG A 1244 -111.71 -11.68 24.12
C ARG A 1244 -112.78 -11.60 25.18
N PHE A 1245 -112.56 -10.81 26.23
CA PHE A 1245 -113.60 -10.52 27.22
C PHE A 1245 -113.86 -9.03 27.41
N SER A 1246 -115.07 -8.72 27.85
CA SER A 1246 -115.46 -7.37 28.23
C SER A 1246 -115.50 -7.26 29.76
N LYS A 1247 -114.70 -6.37 30.33
CA LYS A 1247 -114.77 -5.95 31.73
C LYS A 1247 -115.85 -4.88 31.88
N VAL A 1248 -116.83 -5.15 32.74
CA VAL A 1248 -117.90 -4.20 33.13
C VAL A 1248 -117.77 -3.88 34.63
N GLU A 1249 -118.44 -2.82 35.10
CA GLU A 1249 -118.39 -2.40 36.52
C GLU A 1249 -118.76 -3.51 37.51
#